data_AF-A0A3M7SW98-F1
#
_entry.id   AF-A0A3M7SW98-F1
#
_cell.length_a   1.000
_cell.length_b   1.000
_cell.length_c   1.000
_cell.angle_alpha   90.00
_cell.angle_beta   90.00
_cell.angle_gamma   90.00
#
_symmetry.space_group_name_H-M   'P 1'
#
loop_
_entity.id
_entity.type
_entity.pdbx_description
1 polymer ?
#
loop_
_entity_poly.entity_id
_entity_poly.type
_entity_poly.pdbx_seq_one_letter_code
_entity_poly.pdbx_strand_id
1 'polypeptide(L)'
;MSEKNDLLEVTWSDRSASQTLPSLREEDEQIINRPNVKKLPSGRVVGIIKRNWRPYCGMLQVSDLSDAVRHMFIPSEKRIPKIRIETRQSDQLKDQRIVVSIDCWPRDSRYPLGHFVRSLGPIGDKETENQVLLLEHDVPNYPFPQSVLDCLPSLPWTIPQEEKAKRLDLTHLNICSVDPPGCTDIDDALHCIVLPNGNYQCGVHIADVTHFIRPGTSIDAEARRRSTTVYLVDQRIDMVPELLSSNLCSLRDDGPRYAFSVLWEIQPSDAQIVKTEFHKTIILSRASLTYAQAQMKIDDSTASDELTQGLRRLNGIAKILKTGRIRNGALSLASNEIRFNLDSETHDPIDVISKELMETNSMVEEFMLLANVTVAKKIYEVFPQCACLRRHPAPPVSNFDPLVKAAESKNIKIEVESGKQLADSLDKAVDRNNLFFNTMLRMLTTRCMMQALYFCSGLFPQSEFEHYGLAAPIYTHFTSPIRRYADILVHRLLAAAINADTTYPDLLDKHAYVLAVKKNALQVLIPRYGLEGTLYLNDFPFVFNELEPSQSAANVKLQLFDKLVVRISIETKNKQHQKMKFASWKNQTLYEILGVPKTASVKEIKVAYYKKCKECHPDKSQDDKSHDQFVKIQQAYDTLSKADSRRTYDLTLQNYTSTGNRYTRSTPSDAYQAYRTQQTYYYYNGPRTGMNYTESEFERFMRTRNGYWGSNTDPRTGPHSKEDFSSPLKVMIYLILGIGIFEAITVSWIYDRDINHLNEYNYRYSPLNRQALVDFKSKVNNGDILDLEQKLQERKDLENK
;
A
#
# COMPACT_ATOMS: atom_id res chain seq x y z
N MET A 1 40.56 -11.79 51.42
CA MET A 1 41.39 -10.65 50.99
C MET A 1 40.95 -10.32 49.57
N SER A 2 40.32 -9.17 49.38
CA SER A 2 39.67 -8.75 48.14
C SER A 2 40.68 -8.35 47.08
N GLU A 3 40.55 -8.92 45.87
CA GLU A 3 41.16 -8.35 44.66
C GLU A 3 40.22 -7.27 44.11
N LYS A 4 40.78 -6.07 43.94
CA LYS A 4 40.09 -4.88 43.46
C LYS A 4 39.97 -4.93 41.94
N ASN A 5 38.76 -4.75 41.44
CA ASN A 5 38.46 -4.37 40.06
C ASN A 5 38.90 -2.92 39.82
N ASP A 6 39.85 -2.72 38.91
CA ASP A 6 40.16 -1.41 38.33
C ASP A 6 39.06 -1.02 37.33
N LEU A 7 38.01 -0.36 37.83
CA LEU A 7 37.13 0.47 37.03
C LEU A 7 37.73 1.87 36.98
N LEU A 8 38.13 2.32 35.79
CA LEU A 8 38.53 3.70 35.52
C LEU A 8 37.30 4.62 35.70
N GLU A 9 37.15 5.16 36.91
CA GLU A 9 36.29 6.31 37.18
C GLU A 9 36.85 7.56 36.49
N VAL A 10 36.18 8.01 35.44
CA VAL A 10 36.39 9.37 34.91
C VAL A 10 35.72 10.35 35.86
N THR A 11 36.52 10.90 36.78
CA THR A 11 36.12 11.99 37.67
C THR A 11 36.15 13.31 36.89
N TRP A 12 35.00 14.00 36.85
CA TRP A 12 34.95 15.38 36.39
C TRP A 12 35.56 16.26 37.48
N SER A 13 36.71 16.87 37.19
CA SER A 13 37.32 17.84 38.09
C SER A 13 36.54 19.16 38.03
N ASP A 14 36.00 19.56 39.18
CA ASP A 14 35.48 20.90 39.43
C ASP A 14 36.59 21.94 39.17
N ARG A 15 36.47 22.67 38.07
CA ARG A 15 37.16 23.95 37.89
C ARG A 15 36.16 25.07 38.11
N SER A 16 36.04 25.48 39.37
CA SER A 16 35.52 26.79 39.76
C SER A 16 36.51 27.88 39.33
N ALA A 17 36.39 28.31 38.07
CA ALA A 17 36.95 29.59 37.62
C ALA A 17 35.78 30.46 37.16
N SER A 18 35.55 31.54 37.90
CA SER A 18 34.57 32.57 37.59
C SER A 18 34.88 33.24 36.24
N GLN A 19 34.28 32.73 35.18
CA GLN A 19 34.03 33.50 33.96
C GLN A 19 32.53 33.71 33.87
N THR A 20 32.11 34.96 34.02
CA THR A 20 30.77 35.42 33.68
C THR A 20 30.44 35.00 32.25
N LEU A 21 29.51 34.05 32.10
CA LEU A 21 28.90 33.70 30.82
C LEU A 21 28.18 34.94 30.25
N PRO A 22 28.39 35.30 28.97
CA PRO A 22 27.61 36.36 28.34
C PRO A 22 26.13 35.97 28.35
N SER A 23 25.25 36.96 28.48
CA SER A 23 23.82 36.70 28.38
C SER A 23 23.48 36.19 26.98
N LEU A 24 22.50 35.28 26.84
CA LEU A 24 22.02 34.71 25.56
C LEU A 24 21.71 35.76 24.47
N ARG A 25 21.57 37.04 24.82
CA ARG A 25 21.37 38.13 23.86
C ARG A 25 22.66 38.59 23.16
N GLU A 26 23.83 38.46 23.80
CA GLU A 26 25.11 38.90 23.24
C GLU A 26 25.69 37.89 22.23
N GLU A 27 25.43 36.59 22.41
CA GLU A 27 25.81 35.56 21.43
C GLU A 27 24.96 35.65 20.16
N ASP A 28 23.66 35.96 20.30
CA ASP A 28 22.75 36.15 19.15
C ASP A 28 23.11 37.40 18.33
N GLU A 29 23.55 38.49 18.96
CA GLU A 29 24.02 39.69 18.26
C GLU A 29 25.35 39.48 17.51
N GLN A 30 26.25 38.63 18.02
CA GLN A 30 27.52 38.31 17.35
C GLN A 30 27.36 37.41 16.12
N ILE A 31 26.29 36.61 16.03
CA ILE A 31 25.99 35.78 14.85
C ILE A 31 25.51 36.64 13.68
N ILE A 32 24.83 37.75 13.94
CA ILE A 32 24.25 38.64 12.91
C ILE A 32 25.34 39.39 12.12
N ASN A 33 26.53 39.58 12.67
CA ASN A 33 27.61 40.39 12.07
C ASN A 33 28.70 39.59 11.34
N ARG A 34 28.53 38.29 11.05
CA ARG A 34 29.48 37.56 10.19
C ARG A 34 29.26 37.90 8.70
N PRO A 35 30.20 38.57 8.02
CA PRO A 35 30.05 38.91 6.62
C PRO A 35 30.34 37.66 5.77
N ASN A 36 29.33 36.79 5.59
CA ASN A 36 29.19 35.74 4.55
C ASN A 36 28.19 34.61 4.92
N VAL A 37 27.30 34.77 5.90
CA VAL A 37 26.26 33.76 6.15
C VAL A 37 25.21 33.84 5.04
N LYS A 38 25.12 32.79 4.22
CA LYS A 38 24.10 32.65 3.17
C LYS A 38 22.72 32.70 3.83
N LYS A 39 21.96 33.78 3.61
CA LYS A 39 20.59 33.94 4.13
C LYS A 39 19.74 32.76 3.63
N LEU A 40 19.20 31.97 4.56
CA LEU A 40 18.31 30.86 4.24
C LEU A 40 16.84 31.34 4.24
N PRO A 41 15.97 30.79 3.37
CA PRO A 41 14.53 31.06 3.43
C PRO A 41 13.96 30.65 4.79
N SER A 42 13.15 31.51 5.40
CA SER A 42 12.42 31.23 6.65
C SER A 42 10.92 31.46 6.46
N GLY A 43 10.10 30.85 7.32
CA GLY A 43 8.64 30.93 7.21
C GLY A 43 7.93 30.84 8.57
N ARG A 44 6.67 31.29 8.61
CA ARG A 44 5.78 31.21 9.79
C ARG A 44 4.49 30.50 9.40
N VAL A 45 4.08 29.52 10.20
CA VAL A 45 2.80 28.83 10.01
C VAL A 45 1.64 29.79 10.32
N VAL A 46 0.76 30.03 9.35
CA VAL A 46 -0.40 30.93 9.48
C VAL A 46 -1.75 30.20 9.49
N GLY A 47 -1.75 28.91 9.13
CA GLY A 47 -2.95 28.09 9.07
C GLY A 47 -2.60 26.62 8.87
N ILE A 48 -3.53 25.75 9.25
CA ILE A 48 -3.41 24.31 9.11
C ILE A 48 -4.50 23.84 8.16
N ILE A 49 -4.12 23.37 6.97
CA ILE A 49 -5.07 22.92 5.94
C ILE A 49 -5.72 21.60 6.34
N LYS A 50 -4.93 20.66 6.83
CA LYS A 50 -5.37 19.32 7.24
C LYS A 50 -4.65 18.91 8.52
N ARG A 51 -5.41 18.49 9.52
CA ARG A 51 -4.87 17.83 10.72
C ARG A 51 -4.65 16.36 10.41
N ASN A 52 -3.54 15.82 10.89
CA ASN A 52 -3.21 14.40 10.76
C ASN A 52 -2.87 13.85 12.15
N TRP A 53 -3.86 13.91 13.05
CA TRP A 53 -3.72 13.38 14.40
C TRP A 53 -4.04 11.88 14.42
N ARG A 54 -3.39 11.18 15.33
CA ARG A 54 -3.62 9.77 15.65
C ARG A 54 -3.70 9.62 17.18
N PRO A 55 -4.16 8.47 17.69
CA PRO A 55 -3.94 8.14 19.08
C PRO A 55 -2.42 8.03 19.37
N TYR A 56 -1.98 8.60 20.49
CA TYR A 56 -0.59 8.60 20.93
C TYR A 56 -0.45 7.80 22.22
N CYS A 57 0.56 6.95 22.30
CA CYS A 57 0.93 6.21 23.50
C CYS A 57 1.87 7.07 24.36
N GLY A 58 1.82 6.88 25.67
CA GLY A 58 2.65 7.64 26.60
C GLY A 58 2.30 7.36 28.05
N MET A 59 2.64 8.31 28.91
CA MET A 59 2.44 8.20 30.36
C MET A 59 1.81 9.46 30.94
N LEU A 60 1.17 9.31 32.09
CA LEU A 60 0.55 10.42 32.80
C LEU A 60 1.55 11.06 33.77
N GLN A 61 1.85 12.33 33.54
CA GLN A 61 2.46 13.20 34.54
C GLN A 61 1.35 13.80 35.40
N VAL A 62 1.16 13.18 36.57
CA VAL A 62 0.19 13.62 37.59
C VAL A 62 0.58 15.00 38.12
N SER A 63 -0.41 15.80 38.51
CA SER A 63 -0.17 17.10 39.12
C SER A 63 0.10 16.90 40.61
N ASP A 64 0.97 17.70 41.19
CA ASP A 64 1.28 17.62 42.63
C ASP A 64 0.09 18.01 43.54
N LEU A 65 -1.00 18.54 42.96
CA LEU A 65 -2.24 18.87 43.65
C LEU A 65 -3.11 17.62 43.79
N SER A 66 -3.46 17.25 45.03
CA SER A 66 -4.20 16.02 45.37
C SER A 66 -5.55 15.87 44.67
N ASP A 67 -6.25 16.97 44.41
CA ASP A 67 -7.60 16.97 43.81
C ASP A 67 -7.64 17.53 42.38
N ALA A 68 -6.48 17.68 41.74
CA ALA A 68 -6.43 18.14 40.36
C ALA A 68 -7.05 17.10 39.43
N VAL A 69 -7.98 17.54 38.58
CA VAL A 69 -8.55 16.74 37.48
C VAL A 69 -7.73 16.89 36.19
N ARG A 70 -6.94 17.96 36.10
CA ARG A 70 -6.13 18.30 34.94
C ARG A 70 -4.71 17.78 35.14
N HIS A 71 -4.30 16.92 34.22
CA HIS A 71 -2.98 16.31 34.21
C HIS A 71 -2.28 16.53 32.88
N MET A 72 -0.97 16.33 32.89
CA MET A 72 -0.16 16.40 31.67
C MET A 72 0.14 14.98 31.20
N PHE A 73 -0.18 14.68 29.95
CA PHE A 73 0.24 13.47 29.27
C PHE A 73 1.56 13.74 28.56
N ILE A 74 2.52 12.82 28.73
CA ILE A 74 3.82 12.83 28.06
C ILE A 74 3.78 11.73 26.98
N PRO A 75 3.69 12.09 25.69
CA PRO A 75 3.76 11.12 24.60
C PRO A 75 5.13 10.42 24.55
N SER A 76 5.14 9.15 24.12
CA SER A 76 6.37 8.40 23.85
C SER A 76 7.16 9.01 22.69
N GLU A 77 6.48 9.54 21.66
CA GLU A 77 7.12 10.25 20.56
C GLU A 77 7.57 11.66 20.98
N LYS A 78 8.88 11.87 21.11
CA LYS A 78 9.49 13.15 21.55
C LYS A 78 9.15 14.37 20.68
N ARG A 79 8.68 14.16 19.44
CA ARG A 79 8.27 15.24 18.51
C ARG A 79 6.88 15.78 18.82
N ILE A 80 6.10 15.06 19.63
CA ILE A 80 4.75 15.45 20.02
C ILE A 80 4.83 16.22 21.35
N PRO A 81 4.23 17.41 21.46
CA PRO A 81 4.22 18.16 22.71
C PRO A 81 3.39 17.44 23.78
N LYS A 82 3.64 17.77 25.04
CA LYS A 82 2.78 17.30 26.14
C LYS A 82 1.33 17.70 25.91
N ILE A 83 0.40 16.83 26.25
CA ILE A 83 -1.05 17.03 26.02
C ILE A 83 -1.71 17.21 27.38
N ARG A 84 -2.59 18.20 27.51
CA ARG A 84 -3.41 18.33 28.72
C ARG A 84 -4.62 17.43 28.61
N ILE A 85 -4.83 16.56 29.60
CA ILE A 85 -5.99 15.69 29.69
C ILE A 85 -6.74 15.92 31.00
N GLU A 86 -8.04 15.64 30.99
CA GLU A 86 -8.89 15.69 32.17
C GLU A 86 -9.30 14.25 32.56
N THR A 87 -8.91 13.81 33.75
CA THR A 87 -9.25 12.48 34.27
C THR A 87 -9.32 12.51 35.79
N ARG A 88 -10.21 11.69 36.37
CA ARG A 88 -10.31 11.45 37.82
C ARG A 88 -9.59 10.16 38.25
N GLN A 89 -8.98 9.44 37.31
CA GLN A 89 -8.32 8.15 37.52
C GLN A 89 -6.79 8.30 37.57
N SER A 90 -6.27 9.46 37.95
CA SER A 90 -4.84 9.76 37.95
C SER A 90 -4.02 8.74 38.75
N ASP A 91 -4.51 8.32 39.91
CA ASP A 91 -3.84 7.34 40.76
C ASP A 91 -3.70 5.96 40.12
N GLN A 92 -4.67 5.54 39.30
CA GLN A 92 -4.63 4.26 38.59
C GLN A 92 -3.76 4.31 37.33
N LEU A 93 -3.70 5.47 36.67
CA LEU A 93 -3.04 5.64 35.38
C LEU A 93 -1.58 6.07 35.48
N LYS A 94 -1.11 6.54 36.64
CA LYS A 94 0.24 7.10 36.83
C LYS A 94 1.37 6.12 36.48
N ASP A 95 1.18 4.83 36.79
CA ASP A 95 2.18 3.76 36.57
C ASP A 95 1.87 2.91 35.33
N GLN A 96 1.00 3.40 34.44
CA GLN A 96 0.54 2.70 33.26
C GLN A 96 0.92 3.42 31.96
N ARG A 97 1.16 2.64 30.91
CA ARG A 97 1.15 3.12 29.54
C ARG A 97 -0.29 3.34 29.10
N ILE A 98 -0.57 4.55 28.64
CA ILE A 98 -1.93 4.96 28.23
C ILE A 98 -1.94 5.53 26.82
N VAL A 99 -3.11 5.46 26.18
CA VAL A 99 -3.36 6.03 24.86
C VAL A 99 -4.23 7.27 24.99
N VAL A 100 -3.79 8.38 24.39
CA VAL A 100 -4.47 9.68 24.39
C VAL A 100 -4.65 10.17 22.96
N SER A 101 -5.82 10.73 22.65
CA SER A 101 -6.09 11.40 21.37
C SER A 101 -6.16 12.91 21.55
N ILE A 102 -5.62 13.66 20.59
CA ILE A 102 -5.71 15.13 20.58
C ILE A 102 -7.06 15.55 20.01
N ASP A 103 -7.75 16.46 20.69
CA ASP A 103 -9.05 16.99 20.28
C ASP A 103 -8.94 18.38 19.66
N CYS A 104 -8.17 19.26 20.30
CA CYS A 104 -7.99 20.63 19.82
C CYS A 104 -6.72 21.27 20.39
N TRP A 105 -6.32 22.41 19.80
CA TRP A 105 -5.27 23.25 20.36
C TRP A 105 -5.77 24.71 20.42
N PRO A 106 -6.34 25.13 21.56
CA PRO A 106 -6.84 26.49 21.76
C PRO A 106 -5.73 27.55 21.72
N ARG A 107 -6.09 28.80 21.35
CA ARG A 107 -5.14 29.92 21.22
C ARG A 107 -4.52 30.34 22.56
N ASP A 108 -5.28 30.21 23.63
CA ASP A 108 -4.91 30.56 25.00
C ASP A 108 -4.08 29.47 25.71
N SER A 109 -3.94 28.30 25.10
CA SER A 109 -3.22 27.17 25.69
C SER A 109 -1.89 26.90 25.01
N ARG A 110 -0.81 26.84 25.82
CA ARG A 110 0.51 26.38 25.37
C ARG A 110 0.52 24.90 24.96
N TYR A 111 -0.40 24.10 25.51
CA TYR A 111 -0.49 22.66 25.26
C TYR A 111 -1.82 22.30 24.57
N PRO A 112 -1.83 21.31 23.66
CA PRO A 112 -3.09 20.79 23.11
C PRO A 112 -3.94 20.15 24.22
N LEU A 113 -5.25 20.12 23.98
CA LEU A 113 -6.21 19.38 24.78
C LEU A 113 -6.47 18.03 24.13
N GLY A 114 -6.60 16.99 24.96
CA GLY A 114 -6.94 15.65 24.51
C GLY A 114 -7.69 14.87 25.56
N HIS A 115 -8.10 13.66 25.19
CA HIS A 115 -8.81 12.74 26.08
C HIS A 115 -8.12 11.38 26.11
N PHE A 116 -8.28 10.72 27.27
CA PHE A 116 -7.88 9.33 27.47
C PHE A 116 -8.76 8.39 26.64
N VAL A 117 -8.14 7.42 25.98
CA VAL A 117 -8.83 6.40 25.18
C VAL A 117 -8.86 5.05 25.89
N ARG A 118 -7.68 4.53 26.26
CA ARG A 118 -7.54 3.24 26.94
C ARG A 118 -6.18 3.13 27.65
N SER A 119 -6.11 2.26 28.64
CA SER A 119 -4.86 1.82 29.24
C SER A 119 -4.34 0.58 28.50
N LEU A 120 -3.02 0.47 28.38
CA LEU A 120 -2.34 -0.67 27.76
C LEU A 120 -1.85 -1.66 28.81
N GLY A 121 -1.27 -1.14 29.90
CA GLY A 121 -0.73 -1.96 30.99
C GLY A 121 0.37 -1.23 31.78
N PRO A 122 1.03 -1.91 32.73
CA PRO A 122 2.08 -1.33 33.57
C PRO A 122 3.32 -0.91 32.76
N ILE A 123 4.00 0.15 33.22
CA ILE A 123 5.28 0.57 32.61
C ILE A 123 6.36 -0.49 32.87
N GLY A 124 7.12 -0.85 31.84
CA GLY A 124 8.20 -1.85 31.94
C GLY A 124 7.75 -3.30 31.72
N ASP A 125 6.45 -3.56 31.66
CA ASP A 125 5.93 -4.86 31.24
C ASP A 125 6.19 -5.13 29.74
N LYS A 126 6.65 -6.33 29.41
CA LYS A 126 7.09 -6.71 28.06
C LYS A 126 5.97 -6.63 27.04
N GLU A 127 4.80 -7.20 27.35
CA GLU A 127 3.64 -7.16 26.45
C GLU A 127 3.16 -5.73 26.22
N THR A 128 3.14 -4.94 27.30
CA THR A 128 2.74 -3.54 27.26
C THR A 128 3.66 -2.69 26.37
N GLU A 129 4.99 -2.79 26.55
CA GLU A 129 5.95 -2.03 25.75
C GLU A 129 5.95 -2.48 24.27
N ASN A 130 5.75 -3.77 24.01
CA ASN A 130 5.54 -4.29 22.66
C ASN A 130 4.28 -3.70 22.00
N GLN A 131 3.16 -3.61 22.72
CA GLN A 131 1.94 -2.97 22.19
C GLN A 131 2.14 -1.47 21.93
N VAL A 132 2.82 -0.75 22.83
CA VAL A 132 3.18 0.66 22.63
C VAL A 132 4.01 0.83 21.35
N LEU A 133 5.02 0.00 21.15
CA LEU A 133 5.88 0.03 19.98
C LEU A 133 5.08 -0.16 18.68
N LEU A 134 4.20 -1.16 18.65
CA LEU A 134 3.37 -1.48 17.48
C LEU A 134 2.41 -0.32 17.14
N LEU A 135 1.75 0.27 18.15
CA LEU A 135 0.82 1.39 17.95
C LEU A 135 1.51 2.67 17.50
N GLU A 136 2.69 2.97 18.05
CA GLU A 136 3.47 4.16 17.66
C GLU A 136 3.97 4.08 16.22
N HIS A 137 4.19 2.87 15.71
CA HIS A 137 4.61 2.62 14.33
C HIS A 137 3.45 2.26 13.38
N ASP A 138 2.20 2.41 13.84
CA ASP A 138 0.98 2.11 13.07
C ASP A 138 0.97 0.69 12.48
N VAL A 139 1.47 -0.28 13.25
CA VAL A 139 1.48 -1.70 12.88
C VAL A 139 0.19 -2.35 13.34
N PRO A 140 -0.69 -2.82 12.43
CA PRO A 140 -1.93 -3.50 12.79
C PRO A 140 -1.62 -4.83 13.49
N ASN A 141 -1.96 -4.95 14.77
CA ASN A 141 -1.71 -6.15 15.58
C ASN A 141 -3.00 -6.82 16.09
N TYR A 142 -4.16 -6.42 15.56
CA TYR A 142 -5.44 -7.05 15.87
C TYR A 142 -5.57 -8.43 15.20
N PRO A 143 -6.37 -9.35 15.76
CA PRO A 143 -6.63 -10.65 15.14
C PRO A 143 -7.37 -10.50 13.81
N PHE A 144 -7.18 -11.45 12.89
CA PHE A 144 -7.84 -11.39 11.58
C PHE A 144 -9.38 -11.40 11.73
N PRO A 145 -10.10 -10.46 11.10
CA PRO A 145 -11.56 -10.44 11.13
C PRO A 145 -12.18 -11.70 10.54
N GLN A 146 -13.39 -12.08 10.97
CA GLN A 146 -14.07 -13.29 10.47
C GLN A 146 -14.22 -13.29 8.94
N SER A 147 -14.55 -12.14 8.34
CA SER A 147 -14.63 -12.01 6.87
C SER A 147 -13.34 -12.35 6.11
N VAL A 148 -12.18 -12.27 6.77
CA VAL A 148 -10.88 -12.70 6.22
C VAL A 148 -10.72 -14.21 6.35
N LEU A 149 -11.10 -14.77 7.50
CA LEU A 149 -11.05 -16.20 7.76
C LEU A 149 -12.02 -16.98 6.86
N ASP A 150 -13.17 -16.41 6.53
CA ASP A 150 -14.15 -17.00 5.61
C ASP A 150 -13.62 -17.13 4.17
N CYS A 151 -12.54 -16.41 3.82
CA CYS A 151 -11.85 -16.55 2.53
C CYS A 151 -10.88 -17.75 2.48
N LEU A 152 -10.62 -18.39 3.62
CA LEU A 152 -9.70 -19.52 3.71
C LEU A 152 -10.34 -20.80 3.16
N PRO A 153 -9.55 -21.71 2.57
CA PRO A 153 -10.07 -23.00 2.15
C PRO A 153 -10.51 -23.84 3.35
N SER A 154 -11.55 -24.66 3.15
CA SER A 154 -12.01 -25.62 4.16
C SER A 154 -10.97 -26.71 4.41
N LEU A 155 -10.86 -27.16 5.66
CA LEU A 155 -10.01 -28.28 6.06
C LEU A 155 -10.84 -29.59 6.15
N PRO A 156 -10.24 -30.75 5.81
CA PRO A 156 -8.87 -30.95 5.32
C PRO A 156 -8.69 -30.49 3.86
N TRP A 157 -7.55 -29.87 3.56
CA TRP A 157 -7.24 -29.40 2.20
C TRP A 157 -6.34 -30.39 1.46
N THR A 158 -6.66 -30.66 0.19
CA THR A 158 -5.83 -31.46 -0.72
C THR A 158 -5.81 -30.83 -2.09
N ILE A 159 -4.75 -31.07 -2.87
CA ILE A 159 -4.59 -30.54 -4.22
C ILE A 159 -5.66 -31.15 -5.15
N PRO A 160 -6.60 -30.35 -5.69
CA PRO A 160 -7.63 -30.84 -6.62
C PRO A 160 -7.02 -31.28 -7.96
N GLN A 161 -7.66 -32.24 -8.63
CA GLN A 161 -7.16 -32.76 -9.92
C GLN A 161 -7.13 -31.69 -11.03
N GLU A 162 -8.05 -30.74 -11.01
CA GLU A 162 -8.07 -29.63 -11.98
C GLU A 162 -6.80 -28.77 -11.90
N GLU A 163 -6.27 -28.56 -10.70
CA GLU A 163 -5.03 -27.81 -10.51
C GLU A 163 -3.79 -28.63 -10.89
N LYS A 164 -3.82 -29.96 -10.71
CA LYS A 164 -2.77 -30.85 -11.20
C LYS A 164 -2.65 -30.83 -12.73
N ALA A 165 -3.77 -30.66 -13.44
CA ALA A 165 -3.76 -30.56 -14.90
C ALA A 165 -3.19 -29.23 -15.44
N LYS A 166 -3.31 -28.14 -14.67
CA LYS A 166 -2.85 -26.79 -15.09
C LYS A 166 -1.40 -26.50 -14.73
N ARG A 167 -0.88 -27.15 -13.68
CA ARG A 167 0.44 -26.90 -13.11
C ARG A 167 1.46 -27.92 -13.59
N LEU A 168 2.69 -27.47 -13.79
CA LEU A 168 3.79 -28.39 -14.07
C LEU A 168 4.16 -29.17 -12.81
N ASP A 169 4.16 -30.49 -12.91
CA ASP A 169 4.53 -31.38 -11.81
C ASP A 169 6.05 -31.54 -11.72
N LEU A 170 6.62 -31.04 -10.62
CA LEU A 170 8.04 -31.14 -10.29
C LEU A 170 8.28 -31.97 -9.01
N THR A 171 7.27 -32.73 -8.56
CA THR A 171 7.38 -33.54 -7.32
C THR A 171 8.42 -34.66 -7.40
N HIS A 172 8.88 -35.01 -8.59
CA HIS A 172 9.94 -36.00 -8.82
C HIS A 172 11.35 -35.45 -8.56
N LEU A 173 11.53 -34.12 -8.52
CA LEU A 173 12.84 -33.49 -8.31
C LEU A 173 13.26 -33.49 -6.83
N ASN A 174 14.58 -33.46 -6.61
CA ASN A 174 15.16 -33.28 -5.28
C ASN A 174 15.25 -31.80 -4.94
N ILE A 175 14.16 -31.27 -4.38
CA ILE A 175 14.02 -29.88 -3.95
C ILE A 175 14.22 -29.80 -2.43
N CYS A 176 14.91 -28.78 -1.93
CA CYS A 176 14.98 -28.48 -0.49
C CYS A 176 14.81 -26.98 -0.20
N SER A 177 14.40 -26.66 1.01
CA SER A 177 14.46 -25.29 1.55
C SER A 177 15.66 -25.13 2.50
N VAL A 178 16.19 -23.91 2.60
CA VAL A 178 17.31 -23.56 3.50
C VAL A 178 16.97 -22.28 4.24
N ASP A 179 16.63 -22.42 5.52
CA ASP A 179 15.98 -21.37 6.31
C ASP A 179 16.70 -21.12 7.66
N PRO A 180 16.42 -19.99 8.33
CA PRO A 180 16.81 -19.82 9.73
C PRO A 180 16.16 -20.88 10.65
N PRO A 181 16.79 -21.22 11.78
CA PRO A 181 16.19 -22.15 12.74
C PRO A 181 14.90 -21.56 13.34
N GLY A 182 13.84 -22.37 13.37
CA GLY A 182 12.51 -21.98 13.85
C GLY A 182 11.61 -21.30 12.80
N CYS A 183 12.04 -21.20 11.55
CA CYS A 183 11.21 -20.68 10.46
C CYS A 183 9.99 -21.58 10.22
N THR A 184 8.79 -21.02 10.27
CA THR A 184 7.54 -21.74 9.95
C THR A 184 6.90 -21.26 8.64
N ASP A 185 7.29 -20.08 8.16
CA ASP A 185 6.80 -19.41 6.96
C ASP A 185 7.81 -19.53 5.80
N ILE A 186 8.15 -20.77 5.44
CA ILE A 186 9.10 -21.09 4.36
C ILE A 186 8.53 -20.66 3.00
N ASP A 187 9.08 -19.58 2.42
CA ASP A 187 8.66 -19.03 1.13
C ASP A 187 9.37 -19.69 -0.06
N ASP A 188 10.64 -20.10 0.10
CA ASP A 188 11.50 -20.51 -1.01
C ASP A 188 12.07 -21.92 -0.88
N ALA A 189 12.27 -22.54 -2.04
CA ALA A 189 12.95 -23.82 -2.18
C ALA A 189 13.80 -23.85 -3.45
N LEU A 190 14.84 -24.67 -3.45
CA LEU A 190 15.89 -24.70 -4.46
C LEU A 190 16.14 -26.11 -4.97
N HIS A 191 16.54 -26.24 -6.23
CA HIS A 191 17.15 -27.46 -6.75
C HIS A 191 18.22 -27.15 -7.82
N CYS A 192 19.09 -28.13 -8.07
CA CYS A 192 20.00 -28.12 -9.21
C CYS A 192 20.28 -29.54 -9.71
N ILE A 193 20.00 -29.79 -11.00
CA ILE A 193 20.28 -31.06 -11.70
C ILE A 193 21.19 -30.84 -12.91
N VAL A 194 21.86 -31.90 -13.35
CA VAL A 194 22.67 -31.88 -14.59
C VAL A 194 21.79 -32.32 -15.75
N LEU A 195 21.82 -31.56 -16.84
CA LEU A 195 21.15 -31.87 -18.09
C LEU A 195 22.04 -32.76 -18.99
N PRO A 196 21.46 -33.50 -19.95
CA PRO A 196 22.23 -34.38 -20.84
C PRO A 196 23.32 -33.66 -21.68
N ASN A 197 23.18 -32.36 -21.90
CA ASN A 197 24.15 -31.53 -22.62
C ASN A 197 25.30 -31.02 -21.72
N GLY A 198 25.32 -31.37 -20.43
CA GLY A 198 26.31 -30.93 -19.46
C GLY A 198 25.99 -29.61 -18.76
N ASN A 199 24.93 -28.90 -19.17
CA ASN A 199 24.47 -27.70 -18.48
C ASN A 199 23.76 -28.06 -17.17
N TYR A 200 23.60 -27.09 -16.28
CA TYR A 200 22.80 -27.24 -15.06
C TYR A 200 21.41 -26.67 -15.27
N GLN A 201 20.38 -27.39 -14.81
CA GLN A 201 19.07 -26.80 -14.58
C GLN A 201 18.97 -26.44 -13.10
N CYS A 202 18.91 -25.13 -12.83
CA CYS A 202 18.70 -24.59 -11.48
C CYS A 202 17.26 -24.07 -11.38
N GLY A 203 16.59 -24.33 -10.26
CA GLY A 203 15.25 -23.81 -10.01
C GLY A 203 15.15 -23.10 -8.67
N VAL A 204 14.47 -21.95 -8.67
CA VAL A 204 13.93 -21.28 -7.48
C VAL A 204 12.41 -21.46 -7.50
N HIS A 205 11.87 -22.03 -6.42
CA HIS A 205 10.45 -22.30 -6.27
C HIS A 205 9.92 -21.46 -5.12
N ILE A 206 8.98 -20.56 -5.41
CA ILE A 206 8.40 -19.65 -4.41
C ILE A 206 6.96 -20.06 -4.09
N ALA A 207 6.55 -20.02 -2.83
CA ALA A 207 5.19 -20.31 -2.39
C ALA A 207 4.13 -19.56 -3.23
N ASP A 208 3.14 -20.27 -3.77
CA ASP A 208 2.08 -19.65 -4.59
C ASP A 208 0.91 -19.14 -3.75
N VAL A 209 1.16 -18.07 -3.00
CA VAL A 209 0.14 -17.40 -2.17
C VAL A 209 -0.99 -16.80 -3.02
N THR A 210 -0.70 -16.41 -4.27
CA THR A 210 -1.68 -15.79 -5.17
C THR A 210 -2.82 -16.72 -5.60
N HIS A 211 -2.62 -18.04 -5.48
CA HIS A 211 -3.70 -18.99 -5.71
C HIS A 211 -4.83 -18.84 -4.66
N PHE A 212 -4.45 -18.63 -3.40
CA PHE A 212 -5.37 -18.51 -2.27
C PHE A 212 -5.88 -17.07 -2.07
N ILE A 213 -5.03 -16.06 -2.31
CA ILE A 213 -5.37 -14.65 -2.11
C ILE A 213 -5.79 -14.02 -3.45
N ARG A 214 -7.08 -14.09 -3.75
CA ARG A 214 -7.68 -13.48 -4.96
C ARG A 214 -7.95 -11.98 -4.76
N PRO A 215 -7.72 -11.11 -5.77
CA PRO A 215 -7.97 -9.68 -5.64
C PRO A 215 -9.42 -9.36 -5.29
N GLY A 216 -9.60 -8.26 -4.54
CA GLY A 216 -10.94 -7.77 -4.18
C GLY A 216 -11.62 -8.54 -3.05
N THR A 217 -11.04 -9.65 -2.59
CA THR A 217 -11.48 -10.36 -1.39
C THR A 217 -11.07 -9.62 -0.11
N SER A 218 -11.73 -9.94 1.00
CA SER A 218 -11.40 -9.38 2.31
C SER A 218 -9.95 -9.70 2.73
N ILE A 219 -9.47 -10.91 2.44
CA ILE A 219 -8.09 -11.31 2.71
C ILE A 219 -7.06 -10.51 1.90
N ASP A 220 -7.37 -10.17 0.64
CA ASP A 220 -6.51 -9.28 -0.17
C ASP A 220 -6.49 -7.84 0.38
N ALA A 221 -7.63 -7.34 0.85
CA ALA A 221 -7.71 -6.01 1.45
C ALA A 221 -6.93 -5.92 2.78
N GLU A 222 -7.03 -6.95 3.62
CA GLU A 222 -6.29 -7.01 4.89
C GLU A 222 -4.79 -7.21 4.67
N ALA A 223 -4.38 -8.11 3.76
CA ALA A 223 -2.97 -8.28 3.39
C ALA A 223 -2.37 -6.99 2.81
N ARG A 224 -3.15 -6.24 2.00
CA ARG A 224 -2.73 -4.91 1.52
C ARG A 224 -2.56 -3.92 2.66
N ARG A 225 -3.48 -3.91 3.63
CA ARG A 225 -3.43 -2.99 4.79
C ARG A 225 -2.21 -3.28 5.65
N ARG A 226 -1.92 -4.55 5.95
CA ARG A 226 -0.74 -4.96 6.71
C ARG A 226 0.55 -4.76 5.91
N SER A 227 0.51 -4.97 4.59
CA SER A 227 1.60 -4.81 3.60
C SER A 227 2.83 -5.71 3.79
N THR A 228 3.25 -5.97 5.03
CA THR A 228 4.39 -6.82 5.39
C THR A 228 4.13 -7.52 6.72
N THR A 229 4.69 -8.72 6.89
CA THR A 229 4.83 -9.34 8.22
C THR A 229 5.87 -8.57 9.01
N VAL A 230 5.60 -8.29 10.30
CA VAL A 230 6.53 -7.61 11.20
C VAL A 230 7.12 -8.62 12.19
N TYR A 231 8.44 -8.75 12.20
CA TYR A 231 9.17 -9.64 13.10
C TYR A 231 9.70 -8.83 14.28
N LEU A 232 9.28 -9.20 15.49
CA LEU A 232 9.85 -8.75 16.76
C LEU A 232 10.74 -9.87 17.33
N VAL A 233 11.37 -9.62 18.48
CA VAL A 233 12.29 -10.59 19.10
C VAL A 233 11.54 -11.86 19.54
N ASP A 234 10.34 -11.69 20.08
CA ASP A 234 9.54 -12.74 20.72
C ASP A 234 8.27 -13.12 19.95
N GLN A 235 7.83 -12.26 19.02
CA GLN A 235 6.57 -12.44 18.30
C GLN A 235 6.65 -12.03 16.84
N ARG A 236 5.75 -12.59 16.04
CA ARG A 236 5.60 -12.31 14.61
C ARG A 236 4.17 -11.83 14.35
N ILE A 237 4.02 -10.66 13.75
CA ILE A 237 2.72 -10.11 13.35
C ILE A 237 2.51 -10.40 11.88
N ASP A 238 1.72 -11.43 11.60
CA ASP A 238 1.54 -11.98 10.25
C ASP A 238 0.73 -11.07 9.32
N MET A 239 1.17 -11.00 8.06
CA MET A 239 0.42 -10.34 6.97
C MET A 239 -0.79 -11.17 6.54
N VAL A 240 -0.68 -12.50 6.59
CA VAL A 240 -1.71 -13.45 6.16
C VAL A 240 -2.02 -14.44 7.29
N PRO A 241 -3.23 -15.03 7.36
CA PRO A 241 -3.57 -15.95 8.44
C PRO A 241 -2.63 -17.15 8.55
N GLU A 242 -2.42 -17.64 9.78
CA GLU A 242 -1.50 -18.74 10.11
C GLU A 242 -1.70 -19.99 9.24
N LEU A 243 -2.96 -20.31 8.93
CA LEU A 243 -3.30 -21.43 8.06
C LEU A 243 -2.65 -21.32 6.66
N LEU A 244 -2.52 -20.12 6.11
CA LEU A 244 -1.82 -19.91 4.85
C LEU A 244 -0.32 -19.80 5.07
N SER A 245 0.14 -18.99 6.04
CA SER A 245 1.56 -18.71 6.20
C SER A 245 2.39 -19.92 6.64
N SER A 246 1.91 -20.70 7.60
CA SER A 246 2.68 -21.76 8.27
C SER A 246 2.30 -23.19 7.85
N ASN A 247 1.24 -23.33 7.05
CA ASN A 247 0.72 -24.65 6.63
C ASN A 247 0.55 -24.77 5.11
N LEU A 248 -0.45 -24.09 4.52
CA LEU A 248 -0.84 -24.36 3.12
C LEU A 248 0.12 -23.79 2.08
N CYS A 249 0.70 -22.60 2.32
CA CYS A 249 1.64 -21.98 1.39
C CYS A 249 3.10 -22.34 1.72
N SER A 250 3.40 -22.61 3.00
CA SER A 250 4.77 -22.92 3.43
C SER A 250 5.30 -24.18 2.75
N LEU A 251 6.49 -24.10 2.16
CA LEU A 251 7.13 -25.18 1.39
C LEU A 251 7.82 -26.23 2.27
N ARG A 252 7.05 -26.78 3.21
CA ARG A 252 7.50 -27.81 4.16
C ARG A 252 7.73 -29.15 3.47
N ASP A 253 8.42 -30.05 4.16
CA ASP A 253 8.73 -31.42 3.73
C ASP A 253 7.62 -32.45 4.07
N ASP A 254 6.44 -31.98 4.46
CA ASP A 254 5.30 -32.80 4.90
C ASP A 254 4.30 -33.13 3.77
N GLY A 255 4.50 -32.64 2.55
CA GLY A 255 3.66 -32.97 1.41
C GLY A 255 3.71 -31.99 0.25
N PRO A 256 3.07 -32.32 -0.89
CA PRO A 256 3.13 -31.48 -2.08
C PRO A 256 2.48 -30.10 -1.88
N ARG A 257 3.12 -29.05 -2.39
CA ARG A 257 2.68 -27.66 -2.28
C ARG A 257 2.67 -26.93 -3.63
N TYR A 258 1.85 -25.90 -3.73
CA TYR A 258 1.85 -25.01 -4.89
C TYR A 258 3.00 -24.03 -4.85
N ALA A 259 3.71 -23.92 -5.97
CA ALA A 259 4.78 -22.96 -6.13
C ALA A 259 4.67 -22.20 -7.46
N PHE A 260 5.32 -21.05 -7.51
CA PHE A 260 5.68 -20.32 -8.71
C PHE A 260 7.18 -20.51 -8.91
N SER A 261 7.54 -21.29 -9.93
CA SER A 261 8.92 -21.66 -10.21
C SER A 261 9.54 -20.78 -11.30
N VAL A 262 10.77 -20.36 -11.05
CA VAL A 262 11.69 -19.80 -12.05
C VAL A 262 12.76 -20.84 -12.31
N LEU A 263 12.85 -21.31 -13.55
CA LEU A 263 13.79 -22.34 -13.97
C LEU A 263 14.81 -21.72 -14.92
N TRP A 264 16.09 -22.02 -14.70
CA TRP A 264 17.18 -21.60 -15.57
C TRP A 264 17.97 -22.80 -16.07
N GLU A 265 18.32 -22.76 -17.35
CA GLU A 265 19.46 -23.52 -17.87
C GLU A 265 20.71 -22.64 -17.75
N ILE A 266 21.69 -23.09 -16.96
CA ILE A 266 22.89 -22.36 -16.61
C ILE A 266 24.12 -23.16 -17.03
N GLN A 267 25.06 -22.49 -17.69
CA GLN A 267 26.35 -23.06 -18.01
C GLN A 267 27.25 -23.11 -16.75
N PRO A 268 27.81 -24.28 -16.36
CA PRO A 268 28.57 -24.41 -15.11
C PRO A 268 29.88 -23.60 -15.05
N SER A 269 30.49 -23.30 -16.20
CA SER A 269 31.81 -22.67 -16.27
C SER A 269 31.82 -21.21 -15.85
N ASP A 270 30.78 -20.46 -16.19
CA ASP A 270 30.71 -18.99 -16.03
C ASP A 270 29.36 -18.50 -15.47
N ALA A 271 28.47 -19.43 -15.11
CA ALA A 271 27.12 -19.16 -14.66
C ALA A 271 26.27 -18.36 -15.68
N GLN A 272 26.58 -18.44 -16.98
CA GLN A 272 25.78 -17.82 -18.02
C GLN A 272 24.42 -18.50 -18.13
N ILE A 273 23.35 -17.69 -18.18
CA ILE A 273 21.98 -18.16 -18.36
C ILE A 273 21.72 -18.36 -19.85
N VAL A 274 21.43 -19.60 -20.24
CA VAL A 274 21.10 -20.00 -21.61
C VAL A 274 19.62 -19.85 -21.87
N LYS A 275 18.78 -20.30 -20.92
CA LYS A 275 17.32 -20.30 -21.05
C LYS A 275 16.69 -19.98 -19.69
N THR A 276 15.55 -19.30 -19.73
CA THR A 276 14.73 -18.97 -18.55
C THR A 276 13.28 -19.37 -18.81
N GLU A 277 12.66 -20.07 -17.86
CA GLU A 277 11.27 -20.49 -17.90
C GLU A 277 10.54 -20.13 -16.60
N PHE A 278 9.24 -19.85 -16.72
CA PHE A 278 8.39 -19.43 -15.60
C PHE A 278 7.13 -20.28 -15.60
N HIS A 279 6.86 -20.99 -14.50
CA HIS A 279 5.71 -21.88 -14.42
C HIS A 279 5.03 -21.83 -13.06
N LYS A 280 3.70 -21.95 -13.05
CA LYS A 280 2.97 -22.42 -11.88
C LYS A 280 3.19 -23.92 -11.76
N THR A 281 3.64 -24.38 -10.59
CA THR A 281 4.09 -25.76 -10.39
C THR A 281 3.49 -26.38 -9.14
N ILE A 282 3.62 -27.70 -9.05
CA ILE A 282 3.46 -28.47 -7.82
C ILE A 282 4.84 -29.05 -7.48
N ILE A 283 5.29 -28.82 -6.25
CA ILE A 283 6.59 -29.29 -5.77
C ILE A 283 6.41 -30.13 -4.51
N LEU A 284 7.40 -30.94 -4.17
CA LEU A 284 7.49 -31.64 -2.89
C LEU A 284 8.90 -31.43 -2.34
N SER A 285 9.02 -30.65 -1.27
CA SER A 285 10.30 -30.47 -0.58
C SER A 285 10.72 -31.80 0.03
N ARG A 286 11.95 -32.23 -0.23
CA ARG A 286 12.55 -33.45 0.33
C ARG A 286 13.17 -33.22 1.70
N ALA A 287 13.51 -31.98 2.00
CA ALA A 287 14.11 -31.59 3.27
C ALA A 287 13.92 -30.09 3.51
N SER A 288 13.56 -29.74 4.74
CA SER A 288 13.66 -28.37 5.26
C SER A 288 14.91 -28.26 6.14
N LEU A 289 15.95 -27.60 5.62
CA LEU A 289 17.27 -27.53 6.25
C LEU A 289 17.49 -26.18 6.93
N THR A 290 18.20 -26.17 8.05
CA THR A 290 18.82 -24.94 8.57
C THR A 290 20.09 -24.59 7.80
N TYR A 291 20.51 -23.32 7.83
CA TYR A 291 21.79 -22.89 7.23
C TYR A 291 22.99 -23.73 7.66
N ALA A 292 23.08 -24.07 8.96
CA ALA A 292 24.15 -24.89 9.51
C ALA A 292 24.10 -26.33 8.97
N GLN A 293 22.90 -26.95 8.93
CA GLN A 293 22.73 -28.30 8.38
C GLN A 293 23.06 -28.37 6.88
N ALA A 294 22.65 -27.35 6.11
CA ALA A 294 22.98 -27.26 4.70
C ALA A 294 24.50 -27.10 4.49
N GLN A 295 25.16 -26.29 5.34
CA GLN A 295 26.61 -26.09 5.29
C GLN A 295 27.36 -27.40 5.59
N MET A 296 26.97 -28.11 6.66
CA MET A 296 27.53 -29.43 6.99
C MET A 296 27.40 -30.43 5.84
N LYS A 297 26.26 -30.46 5.13
CA LYS A 297 26.07 -31.31 3.94
C LYS A 297 27.00 -30.93 2.79
N ILE A 298 27.13 -29.63 2.52
CA ILE A 298 28.02 -29.13 1.45
C ILE A 298 29.47 -29.53 1.74
N ASP A 299 29.90 -29.39 2.99
CA ASP A 299 31.29 -29.60 3.41
C ASP A 299 31.67 -31.09 3.59
N ASP A 300 30.71 -31.96 3.85
CA ASP A 300 30.94 -33.41 4.00
C ASP A 300 31.27 -34.10 2.67
N SER A 301 32.55 -34.22 2.35
CA SER A 301 33.03 -34.85 1.12
C SER A 301 32.58 -36.30 0.89
N THR A 302 32.10 -37.00 1.92
CA THR A 302 31.62 -38.39 1.83
C THR A 302 30.16 -38.49 1.38
N ALA A 303 29.35 -37.46 1.64
CA ALA A 303 27.95 -37.41 1.23
C ALA A 303 27.84 -37.26 -0.29
N SER A 304 27.19 -38.25 -0.93
CA SER A 304 27.03 -38.34 -2.38
C SER A 304 25.57 -38.38 -2.83
N ASP A 305 24.62 -38.16 -1.91
CA ASP A 305 23.20 -38.10 -2.25
C ASP A 305 22.91 -36.95 -3.22
N GLU A 306 21.92 -37.14 -4.10
CA GLU A 306 21.58 -36.17 -5.15
C GLU A 306 21.23 -34.78 -4.61
N LEU A 307 20.64 -34.71 -3.41
CA LEU A 307 20.31 -33.43 -2.78
C LEU A 307 21.59 -32.68 -2.38
N THR A 308 22.54 -33.37 -1.73
CA THR A 308 23.84 -32.81 -1.37
C THR A 308 24.64 -32.40 -2.61
N GLN A 309 24.62 -33.20 -3.68
CA GLN A 309 25.25 -32.80 -4.95
C GLN A 309 24.58 -31.55 -5.55
N GLY A 310 23.25 -31.46 -5.49
CA GLY A 310 22.50 -30.28 -5.90
C GLY A 310 22.92 -29.03 -5.12
N LEU A 311 23.03 -29.13 -3.79
CA LEU A 311 23.52 -28.04 -2.94
C LEU A 311 24.94 -27.59 -3.29
N ARG A 312 25.87 -28.52 -3.54
CA ARG A 312 27.23 -28.17 -3.98
C ARG A 312 27.25 -27.45 -5.32
N ARG A 313 26.45 -27.91 -6.29
CA ARG A 313 26.33 -27.27 -7.61
C ARG A 313 25.75 -25.86 -7.48
N LEU A 314 24.67 -25.70 -6.70
CA LEU A 314 24.09 -24.38 -6.39
C LEU A 314 25.15 -23.46 -5.78
N ASN A 315 25.87 -23.93 -4.77
CA ASN A 315 26.90 -23.16 -4.09
C ASN A 315 28.05 -22.74 -5.03
N GLY A 316 28.48 -23.64 -5.93
CA GLY A 316 29.46 -23.33 -6.98
C GLY A 316 29.00 -22.20 -7.90
N ILE A 317 27.76 -22.26 -8.38
CA ILE A 317 27.17 -21.20 -9.21
C ILE A 317 27.04 -19.88 -8.44
N ALA A 318 26.61 -19.93 -7.17
CA ALA A 318 26.44 -18.73 -6.35
C ALA A 318 27.76 -17.97 -6.15
N LYS A 319 28.89 -18.66 -5.99
CA LYS A 319 30.22 -18.03 -5.93
C LYS A 319 30.54 -17.23 -7.20
N ILE A 320 30.22 -17.79 -8.37
CA ILE A 320 30.45 -17.13 -9.67
C ILE A 320 29.54 -15.90 -9.79
N LEU A 321 28.25 -16.04 -9.48
CA LEU A 321 27.27 -14.95 -9.51
C LEU A 321 27.69 -13.79 -8.59
N LYS A 322 28.06 -14.09 -7.34
CA LYS A 322 28.54 -13.11 -6.36
C LYS A 322 29.76 -12.35 -6.87
N THR A 323 30.73 -13.07 -7.43
CA THR A 323 31.96 -12.47 -7.97
C THR A 323 31.63 -11.52 -9.12
N GLY A 324 30.71 -11.93 -10.03
CA GLY A 324 30.21 -11.08 -11.10
C GLY A 324 29.49 -9.82 -10.59
N ARG A 325 28.65 -9.96 -9.56
CA ARG A 325 27.91 -8.87 -8.92
C ARG A 325 28.82 -7.85 -8.25
N ILE A 326 29.85 -8.31 -7.51
CA ILE A 326 30.87 -7.44 -6.91
C ILE A 326 31.65 -6.71 -8.01
N ARG A 327 32.07 -7.41 -9.08
CA ARG A 327 32.77 -6.80 -10.23
C ARG A 327 31.96 -5.69 -10.92
N ASN A 328 30.63 -5.81 -10.90
CA ASN A 328 29.71 -4.80 -11.45
C ASN A 328 29.51 -3.59 -10.51
N GLY A 329 30.04 -3.64 -9.28
CA GLY A 329 30.01 -2.53 -8.32
C GLY A 329 28.96 -2.67 -7.21
N ALA A 330 28.47 -3.89 -6.93
CA ALA A 330 27.57 -4.11 -5.81
C ALA A 330 28.29 -3.88 -4.47
N LEU A 331 27.58 -3.27 -3.52
CA LEU A 331 28.15 -2.91 -2.22
C LEU A 331 27.98 -4.08 -1.24
N SER A 332 29.08 -4.57 -0.68
CA SER A 332 29.06 -5.42 0.49
C SER A 332 29.12 -4.55 1.74
N LEU A 333 27.97 -4.28 2.36
CA LEU A 333 27.86 -3.45 3.55
C LEU A 333 27.68 -4.30 4.79
N ALA A 334 28.36 -3.94 5.87
CA ALA A 334 28.22 -4.60 7.16
C ALA A 334 27.05 -3.98 7.94
N SER A 335 26.21 -4.84 8.49
CA SER A 335 25.23 -4.49 9.53
C SER A 335 25.47 -5.42 10.71
N ASN A 336 25.60 -4.88 11.91
CA ASN A 336 25.65 -5.69 13.13
C ASN A 336 24.21 -6.08 13.50
N GLU A 337 23.69 -7.12 12.86
CA GLU A 337 22.46 -7.76 13.30
C GLU A 337 22.73 -8.61 14.53
N ILE A 338 21.99 -8.31 15.60
CA ILE A 338 22.08 -8.98 16.89
C ILE A 338 20.85 -9.85 17.07
N ARG A 339 21.03 -11.06 17.58
CA ARG A 339 19.97 -11.98 17.98
C ARG A 339 20.03 -12.19 19.49
N PHE A 340 18.88 -12.16 20.14
CA PHE A 340 18.74 -12.53 21.55
C PHE A 340 18.50 -14.03 21.66
N ASN A 341 19.27 -14.70 22.51
CA ASN A 341 18.94 -16.03 22.99
C ASN A 341 18.02 -15.88 24.19
N LEU A 342 16.81 -16.39 24.06
CA LEU A 342 15.80 -16.36 25.11
C LEU A 342 15.84 -17.68 25.89
N ASP A 343 15.61 -17.60 27.21
CA ASP A 343 15.34 -18.76 28.04
C ASP A 343 14.05 -19.45 27.59
N SER A 344 14.08 -20.78 27.48
CA SER A 344 12.94 -21.56 26.97
C SER A 344 11.74 -21.58 27.92
N GLU A 345 11.94 -21.34 29.21
CA GLU A 345 10.87 -21.32 30.22
C GLU A 345 10.43 -19.88 30.52
N THR A 346 11.37 -18.99 30.87
CA THR A 346 11.03 -17.62 31.29
C THR A 346 10.85 -16.65 30.14
N HIS A 347 11.34 -16.99 28.93
CA HIS A 347 11.37 -16.10 27.75
C HIS A 347 12.14 -14.79 27.97
N ASP A 348 13.01 -14.75 28.97
CA ASP A 348 13.94 -13.65 29.24
C ASP A 348 15.22 -13.82 28.41
N PRO A 349 15.86 -12.72 27.97
CA PRO A 349 17.11 -12.79 27.23
C PRO A 349 18.26 -13.25 28.15
N ILE A 350 18.85 -14.40 27.82
CA ILE A 350 20.04 -14.95 28.49
C ILE A 350 21.30 -14.30 27.91
N ASP A 351 21.38 -14.27 26.58
CA ASP A 351 22.60 -13.88 25.86
C ASP A 351 22.29 -13.15 24.55
N VAL A 352 23.30 -12.43 24.06
CA VAL A 352 23.23 -11.55 22.90
C VAL A 352 24.28 -11.99 21.88
N ILE A 353 23.85 -12.63 20.79
CA ILE A 353 24.74 -13.23 19.80
C ILE A 353 24.72 -12.42 18.49
N SER A 354 25.89 -12.14 17.91
CA SER A 354 25.99 -11.65 16.54
C SER A 354 25.66 -12.75 15.53
N LYS A 355 24.81 -12.44 14.55
CA LYS A 355 24.49 -13.40 13.48
C LYS A 355 25.70 -13.65 12.60
N GLU A 356 26.24 -14.87 12.62
CA GLU A 356 27.30 -15.29 11.71
C GLU A 356 26.72 -15.55 10.31
N LEU A 357 27.39 -15.02 9.28
CA LEU A 357 27.04 -15.26 7.89
C LEU A 357 27.81 -16.46 7.37
N MET A 358 27.09 -17.49 6.95
CA MET A 358 27.65 -18.70 6.35
C MET A 358 27.65 -18.62 4.82
N GLU A 359 28.38 -19.52 4.18
CA GLU A 359 28.42 -19.60 2.71
C GLU A 359 27.04 -19.95 2.13
N THR A 360 26.28 -20.80 2.82
CA THR A 360 24.88 -21.11 2.50
C THR A 360 23.95 -19.89 2.52
N ASN A 361 24.18 -18.92 3.41
CA ASN A 361 23.42 -17.65 3.37
C ASN A 361 23.67 -16.92 2.06
N SER A 362 24.94 -16.83 1.67
CA SER A 362 25.32 -16.21 0.40
C SER A 362 24.79 -16.98 -0.81
N MET A 363 24.73 -18.32 -0.75
CA MET A 363 24.16 -19.14 -1.81
C MET A 363 22.68 -18.82 -2.05
N VAL A 364 21.86 -18.83 -0.99
CA VAL A 364 20.44 -18.49 -1.09
C VAL A 364 20.27 -17.05 -1.57
N GLU A 365 21.04 -16.09 -1.03
CA GLU A 365 20.98 -14.68 -1.43
C GLU A 365 21.15 -14.50 -2.95
N GLU A 366 22.19 -15.08 -3.55
CA GLU A 366 22.47 -14.90 -4.98
C GLU A 366 21.37 -15.49 -5.88
N PHE A 367 20.79 -16.65 -5.53
CA PHE A 367 19.67 -17.22 -6.29
C PHE A 367 18.38 -16.40 -6.13
N MET A 368 18.11 -15.87 -4.93
CA MET A 368 16.96 -14.98 -4.72
C MET A 368 17.12 -13.66 -5.48
N LEU A 369 18.31 -13.07 -5.49
CA LEU A 369 18.63 -11.90 -6.30
C LEU A 369 18.46 -12.18 -7.79
N LEU A 370 18.94 -13.34 -8.26
CA LEU A 370 18.77 -13.75 -9.64
C LEU A 370 17.30 -13.93 -10.02
N ALA A 371 16.50 -14.57 -9.16
CA ALA A 371 15.04 -14.70 -9.32
C ALA A 371 14.38 -13.32 -9.45
N ASN A 372 14.67 -12.43 -8.51
CA ASN A 372 14.12 -11.07 -8.46
C ASN A 372 14.45 -10.25 -9.72
N VAL A 373 15.70 -10.25 -10.18
CA VAL A 373 16.11 -9.54 -11.39
C VAL A 373 15.47 -10.15 -12.64
N THR A 374 15.41 -11.48 -12.73
CA THR A 374 14.85 -12.19 -13.88
C THR A 374 13.34 -11.94 -14.00
N VAL A 375 12.61 -11.99 -12.88
CA VAL A 375 11.18 -11.64 -12.82
C VAL A 375 10.96 -10.17 -13.14
N ALA A 376 11.77 -9.25 -12.60
CA ALA A 376 11.66 -7.81 -12.87
C ALA A 376 11.74 -7.51 -14.37
N LYS A 377 12.71 -8.12 -15.07
CA LYS A 377 12.84 -8.01 -16.53
C LYS A 377 11.59 -8.53 -17.24
N LYS A 378 11.06 -9.69 -16.82
CA LYS A 378 9.91 -10.30 -17.48
C LYS A 378 8.62 -9.49 -17.32
N ILE A 379 8.33 -9.02 -16.11
CA ILE A 379 7.12 -8.23 -15.86
C ILE A 379 7.20 -6.86 -16.54
N TYR A 380 8.38 -6.25 -16.63
CA TYR A 380 8.57 -4.98 -17.32
C TYR A 380 8.45 -5.11 -18.83
N GLU A 381 8.96 -6.21 -19.42
CA GLU A 381 8.80 -6.52 -20.83
C GLU A 381 7.32 -6.55 -21.25
N VAL A 382 6.47 -7.16 -20.43
CA VAL A 382 5.03 -7.31 -20.73
C VAL A 382 4.21 -6.10 -20.27
N PHE A 383 4.57 -5.49 -19.13
CA PHE A 383 3.82 -4.42 -18.47
C PHE A 383 4.69 -3.17 -18.19
N PRO A 384 5.21 -2.48 -19.22
CA PRO A 384 6.19 -1.41 -19.03
C PRO A 384 5.66 -0.19 -18.26
N GLN A 385 4.34 0.00 -18.17
CA GLN A 385 3.72 1.15 -17.51
C GLN A 385 3.16 0.86 -16.12
N CYS A 386 3.05 -0.41 -15.73
CA CYS A 386 2.43 -0.80 -14.47
C CYS A 386 3.15 -1.92 -13.72
N ALA A 387 4.42 -2.19 -14.05
CA ALA A 387 5.23 -3.14 -13.32
C ALA A 387 5.54 -2.59 -11.91
N CYS A 388 5.37 -3.43 -10.88
CA CYS A 388 5.82 -3.14 -9.53
C CYS A 388 7.32 -3.43 -9.44
N LEU A 389 8.12 -2.39 -9.25
CA LEU A 389 9.57 -2.45 -9.20
C LEU A 389 10.08 -1.86 -7.88
N ARG A 390 11.36 -2.08 -7.57
CA ARG A 390 12.03 -1.53 -6.39
C ARG A 390 13.37 -0.93 -6.79
N ARG A 391 13.56 0.36 -6.49
CA ARG A 391 14.79 1.10 -6.78
C ARG A 391 15.51 1.49 -5.50
N HIS A 392 16.82 1.73 -5.63
CA HIS A 392 17.64 2.33 -4.60
C HIS A 392 18.39 3.49 -5.24
N PRO A 393 17.93 4.73 -5.06
CA PRO A 393 18.57 5.91 -5.65
C PRO A 393 20.01 6.08 -5.14
N ALA A 394 20.90 6.57 -6.00
CA ALA A 394 22.25 6.93 -5.61
C ALA A 394 22.23 8.01 -4.51
N PRO A 395 23.03 7.87 -3.43
CA PRO A 395 23.11 8.90 -2.40
C PRO A 395 23.78 10.18 -2.93
N PRO A 396 23.32 11.37 -2.52
CA PRO A 396 24.05 12.60 -2.78
C PRO A 396 25.46 12.54 -2.19
N VAL A 397 26.45 13.08 -2.91
CA VAL A 397 27.87 13.05 -2.49
C VAL A 397 28.07 13.63 -1.08
N SER A 398 27.32 14.67 -0.72
CA SER A 398 27.35 15.29 0.62
C SER A 398 27.04 14.34 1.77
N ASN A 399 26.30 13.25 1.52
CA ASN A 399 26.01 12.26 2.55
C ASN A 399 27.27 11.49 2.97
N PHE A 400 28.28 11.41 2.10
CA PHE A 400 29.53 10.72 2.37
C PHE A 400 30.58 11.60 3.06
N ASP A 401 30.34 12.91 3.25
CA ASP A 401 31.30 13.80 3.93
C ASP A 401 31.80 13.27 5.29
N PRO A 402 30.94 12.71 6.17
CA PRO A 402 31.40 12.14 7.43
C PRO A 402 32.30 10.91 7.23
N LEU A 403 31.97 10.08 6.23
CA LEU A 403 32.73 8.86 5.89
C LEU A 403 34.11 9.23 5.34
N VAL A 404 34.17 10.16 4.39
CA VAL A 404 35.42 10.62 3.76
C VAL A 404 36.34 11.24 4.81
N LYS A 405 35.84 12.15 5.65
CA LYS A 405 36.62 12.75 6.74
C LYS A 405 37.13 11.73 7.75
N ALA A 406 36.31 10.72 8.10
CA ALA A 406 36.72 9.65 8.99
C ALA A 406 37.86 8.81 8.40
N ALA A 407 37.79 8.47 7.10
CA ALA A 407 38.84 7.74 6.42
C ALA A 407 40.13 8.57 6.25
N GLU A 408 40.00 9.85 5.92
CA GLU A 408 41.14 10.79 5.79
C GLU A 408 41.92 10.94 7.10
N SER A 409 41.25 10.87 8.26
CA SER A 409 41.92 10.89 9.58
C SER A 409 42.88 9.71 9.78
N LYS A 410 42.76 8.65 8.98
CA LYS A 410 43.62 7.46 8.95
C LYS A 410 44.46 7.39 7.67
N ASN A 411 44.55 8.48 6.89
CA ASN A 411 45.23 8.56 5.60
C ASN A 411 44.70 7.55 4.56
N ILE A 412 43.43 7.19 4.64
CA ILE A 412 42.77 6.30 3.69
C ILE A 412 41.85 7.13 2.79
N LYS A 413 42.02 7.01 1.48
CA LYS A 413 41.18 7.68 0.49
C LYS A 413 39.98 6.79 0.13
N ILE A 414 38.78 7.33 0.29
CA ILE A 414 37.52 6.69 -0.14
C ILE A 414 36.98 7.45 -1.35
N GLU A 415 36.65 6.72 -2.41
CA GLU A 415 36.14 7.28 -3.66
C GLU A 415 34.62 7.11 -3.72
N VAL A 416 33.89 8.21 -3.94
CA VAL A 416 32.42 8.25 -3.77
C VAL A 416 31.67 8.66 -5.05
N GLU A 417 32.34 8.71 -6.20
CA GLU A 417 31.71 9.16 -7.45
C GLU A 417 30.78 8.09 -8.06
N SER A 418 31.06 6.80 -7.80
CA SER A 418 30.24 5.68 -8.25
C SER A 418 30.19 4.56 -7.22
N GLY A 419 29.15 3.72 -7.29
CA GLY A 419 29.01 2.54 -6.42
C GLY A 419 30.20 1.58 -6.53
N LYS A 420 30.76 1.43 -7.73
CA LYS A 420 31.94 0.59 -7.97
C LYS A 420 33.21 1.15 -7.33
N GLN A 421 33.54 2.42 -7.56
CA GLN A 421 34.71 3.04 -6.91
C GLN A 421 34.58 3.04 -5.38
N LEU A 422 33.35 3.23 -4.87
CA LEU A 422 33.07 3.13 -3.44
C LEU A 422 33.32 1.70 -2.92
N ALA A 423 32.83 0.68 -3.61
CA ALA A 423 33.10 -0.72 -3.27
C ALA A 423 34.62 -1.01 -3.26
N ASP A 424 35.29 -0.68 -4.37
CA ASP A 424 36.72 -0.97 -4.57
C ASP A 424 37.60 -0.23 -3.55
N SER A 425 37.27 1.02 -3.20
CA SER A 425 38.01 1.79 -2.20
C SER A 425 37.74 1.31 -0.77
N LEU A 426 36.51 0.90 -0.46
CA LEU A 426 36.18 0.27 0.83
C LEU A 426 36.88 -1.08 0.99
N ASP A 427 36.96 -1.91 -0.04
CA ASP A 427 37.66 -3.21 0.02
C ASP A 427 39.16 -3.04 0.28
N LYS A 428 39.77 -1.96 -0.22
CA LYS A 428 41.18 -1.60 0.02
C LYS A 428 41.42 -0.90 1.37
N ALA A 429 40.37 -0.42 2.03
CA ALA A 429 40.47 0.36 3.27
C ALA A 429 40.69 -0.53 4.50
N VAL A 430 41.91 -1.04 4.64
CA VAL A 430 42.33 -1.91 5.75
C VAL A 430 43.39 -1.22 6.60
N ASP A 431 43.15 -1.14 7.90
CA ASP A 431 44.15 -0.72 8.89
C ASP A 431 44.78 -1.96 9.53
N ARG A 432 46.10 -2.15 9.36
CA ARG A 432 46.83 -3.31 9.92
C ARG A 432 46.83 -3.33 11.45
N ASN A 433 46.65 -2.17 12.09
CA ASN A 433 46.60 -2.06 13.54
C ASN A 433 45.20 -2.33 14.11
N ASN A 434 44.17 -2.32 13.26
CA ASN A 434 42.79 -2.55 13.66
C ASN A 434 42.01 -3.27 12.56
N LEU A 435 41.92 -4.60 12.67
CA LEU A 435 41.19 -5.45 11.71
C LEU A 435 39.69 -5.11 11.63
N PHE A 436 39.12 -4.52 12.69
CA PHE A 436 37.71 -4.12 12.73
C PHE A 436 37.44 -2.78 12.03
N PHE A 437 38.48 -2.02 11.66
CA PHE A 437 38.34 -0.71 11.03
C PHE A 437 37.55 -0.75 9.71
N ASN A 438 37.77 -1.78 8.89
CA ASN A 438 37.04 -1.94 7.64
C ASN A 438 35.53 -2.11 7.88
N THR A 439 35.18 -2.94 8.86
CA THR A 439 33.78 -3.15 9.28
C THR A 439 33.16 -1.85 9.77
N MET A 440 33.88 -1.06 10.57
CA MET A 440 33.40 0.26 11.02
C MET A 440 33.12 1.21 9.84
N LEU A 441 34.02 1.28 8.85
CA LEU A 441 33.80 2.09 7.66
C LEU A 441 32.56 1.62 6.90
N ARG A 442 32.37 0.30 6.72
CA ARG A 442 31.16 -0.23 6.06
C ARG A 442 29.89 0.11 6.83
N MET A 443 29.90 0.05 8.17
CA MET A 443 28.78 0.46 9.00
C MET A 443 28.45 1.96 8.86
N LEU A 444 29.48 2.81 8.76
CA LEU A 444 29.30 4.24 8.48
C LEU A 444 28.75 4.46 7.06
N THR A 445 29.27 3.75 6.06
CA THR A 445 28.78 3.79 4.68
C THR A 445 27.30 3.43 4.60
N THR A 446 26.83 2.43 5.35
CA THR A 446 25.40 2.08 5.44
C THR A 446 24.53 3.26 5.87
N ARG A 447 25.03 4.12 6.76
CA ARG A 447 24.30 5.33 7.22
C ARG A 447 24.28 6.45 6.19
N CYS A 448 25.18 6.43 5.20
CA CYS A 448 25.20 7.39 4.10
C CYS A 448 24.21 7.05 2.97
N MET A 449 23.72 5.80 2.93
CA MET A 449 22.85 5.30 1.87
C MET A 449 21.45 5.92 1.91
N MET A 450 20.78 5.95 0.74
CA MET A 450 19.40 6.38 0.62
C MET A 450 18.44 5.22 0.95
N GLN A 451 17.18 5.55 1.24
CA GLN A 451 16.16 4.53 1.40
C GLN A 451 15.80 3.90 0.04
N ALA A 452 15.78 2.57 -0.02
CA ALA A 452 15.22 1.83 -1.16
C ALA A 452 13.69 1.84 -1.12
N LEU A 453 13.05 2.05 -2.27
CA LEU A 453 11.61 2.32 -2.39
C LEU A 453 10.98 1.46 -3.48
N TYR A 454 9.75 1.00 -3.23
CA TYR A 454 8.90 0.44 -4.28
C TYR A 454 8.33 1.56 -5.14
N PHE A 455 8.12 1.28 -6.43
CA PHE A 455 7.51 2.20 -7.36
C PHE A 455 6.79 1.46 -8.50
N CYS A 456 5.94 2.19 -9.21
CA CYS A 456 5.31 1.74 -10.44
C CYS A 456 6.14 2.23 -11.63
N SER A 457 6.44 1.35 -12.58
CA SER A 457 7.31 1.67 -13.73
C SER A 457 6.81 2.83 -14.59
N GLY A 458 5.51 3.12 -14.63
CA GLY A 458 4.94 4.26 -15.35
C GLY A 458 5.16 5.63 -14.70
N LEU A 459 5.66 5.70 -13.47
CA LEU A 459 5.86 6.97 -12.74
C LEU A 459 7.26 7.57 -12.92
N PHE A 460 8.24 6.76 -13.33
CA PHE A 460 9.64 7.17 -13.42
C PHE A 460 10.21 6.79 -14.79
N PRO A 461 11.18 7.56 -15.32
CA PRO A 461 11.91 7.14 -16.51
C PRO A 461 12.79 5.91 -16.20
N GLN A 462 13.08 5.11 -17.23
CA GLN A 462 13.88 3.89 -17.08
C GLN A 462 15.30 4.15 -16.52
N SER A 463 15.85 5.34 -16.74
CA SER A 463 17.14 5.75 -16.16
C SER A 463 17.15 5.79 -14.63
N GLU A 464 15.97 5.81 -13.99
CA GLU A 464 15.83 5.87 -12.53
C GLU A 464 15.46 4.52 -11.90
N PHE A 465 15.47 3.42 -12.66
CA PHE A 465 15.09 2.09 -12.16
C PHE A 465 16.20 1.39 -11.39
N GLU A 466 17.42 1.91 -11.50
CA GLU A 466 18.62 1.30 -10.95
C GLU A 466 18.51 1.07 -9.43
N HIS A 467 19.11 -0.03 -9.00
CA HIS A 467 19.31 -0.34 -7.60
C HIS A 467 20.79 -0.17 -7.23
N TYR A 468 21.14 1.02 -6.73
CA TYR A 468 22.52 1.43 -6.41
C TYR A 468 23.29 0.38 -5.61
N GLY A 469 22.75 -0.08 -4.48
CA GLY A 469 23.44 -1.04 -3.62
C GLY A 469 23.67 -2.44 -4.22
N LEU A 470 22.89 -2.83 -5.22
CA LEU A 470 22.98 -4.15 -5.86
C LEU A 470 23.70 -4.10 -7.21
N ALA A 471 24.02 -2.91 -7.72
CA ALA A 471 24.48 -2.67 -9.09
C ALA A 471 23.58 -3.37 -10.13
N ALA A 472 22.26 -3.34 -9.91
CA ALA A 472 21.26 -3.96 -10.79
C ALA A 472 20.45 -2.89 -11.53
N PRO A 473 20.34 -2.94 -12.87
CA PRO A 473 19.64 -1.90 -13.65
C PRO A 473 18.12 -1.94 -13.45
N ILE A 474 17.57 -3.08 -13.07
CA ILE A 474 16.15 -3.27 -12.75
C ILE A 474 16.02 -4.34 -11.68
N TYR A 475 15.15 -4.10 -10.70
CA TYR A 475 14.96 -4.99 -9.57
C TYR A 475 13.52 -4.94 -9.06
N THR A 476 13.04 -6.06 -8.51
CA THR A 476 11.76 -6.16 -7.81
C THR A 476 11.87 -7.17 -6.67
N HIS A 477 10.83 -7.31 -5.85
CA HIS A 477 10.73 -8.41 -4.90
C HIS A 477 9.67 -9.40 -5.35
N PHE A 478 10.05 -10.68 -5.39
CA PHE A 478 9.21 -11.80 -5.83
C PHE A 478 9.24 -12.97 -4.84
N THR A 479 10.31 -13.10 -4.07
CA THR A 479 10.69 -14.34 -3.38
C THR A 479 10.05 -14.57 -2.02
N SER A 480 9.15 -13.70 -1.57
CA SER A 480 8.54 -13.82 -0.24
C SER A 480 7.08 -13.31 -0.16
N PRO A 481 6.15 -13.90 -0.92
CA PRO A 481 4.74 -13.49 -0.93
C PRO A 481 3.97 -13.82 0.34
N ILE A 482 4.46 -14.70 1.22
CA ILE A 482 3.82 -14.94 2.53
C ILE A 482 3.93 -13.70 3.42
N ARG A 483 5.06 -12.98 3.33
CA ARG A 483 5.39 -11.86 4.21
C ARG A 483 5.43 -10.49 3.53
N ARG A 484 5.24 -10.38 2.21
CA ARG A 484 5.24 -9.10 1.48
C ARG A 484 4.13 -9.01 0.45
N TYR A 485 3.29 -7.99 0.54
CA TYR A 485 2.20 -7.74 -0.42
C TYR A 485 2.72 -7.29 -1.79
N ALA A 486 3.89 -6.63 -1.85
CA ALA A 486 4.54 -6.28 -3.11
C ALA A 486 4.81 -7.53 -3.98
N ASP A 487 5.27 -8.61 -3.35
CA ASP A 487 5.53 -9.88 -4.01
C ASP A 487 4.23 -10.52 -4.51
N ILE A 488 3.12 -10.40 -3.77
CA ILE A 488 1.78 -10.81 -4.26
C ILE A 488 1.41 -10.05 -5.55
N LEU A 489 1.67 -8.75 -5.63
CA LEU A 489 1.44 -7.98 -6.86
C LEU A 489 2.32 -8.46 -8.00
N VAL A 490 3.60 -8.72 -7.74
CA VAL A 490 4.55 -9.22 -8.73
C VAL A 490 4.17 -10.62 -9.21
N HIS A 491 3.75 -11.53 -8.33
CA HIS A 491 3.25 -12.85 -8.67
C HIS A 491 2.02 -12.78 -9.57
N ARG A 492 1.07 -11.87 -9.30
CA ARG A 492 -0.10 -11.64 -10.16
C ARG A 492 0.30 -11.14 -11.54
N LEU A 493 1.22 -10.18 -11.61
CA LEU A 493 1.74 -9.67 -12.88
C LEU A 493 2.51 -10.74 -13.66
N LEU A 494 3.32 -11.56 -12.98
CA LEU A 494 4.07 -12.63 -13.64
C LEU A 494 3.13 -13.75 -14.14
N ALA A 495 2.12 -14.14 -13.35
CA ALA A 495 1.13 -15.13 -13.75
C ALA A 495 0.36 -14.68 -14.99
N ALA A 496 -0.02 -13.40 -15.03
CA ALA A 496 -0.59 -12.76 -16.21
C ALA A 496 0.39 -12.71 -17.40
N ALA A 497 1.66 -12.40 -17.17
CA ALA A 497 2.68 -12.32 -18.22
C ALA A 497 2.92 -13.66 -18.94
N ILE A 498 2.63 -14.78 -18.27
CA ILE A 498 2.78 -16.13 -18.82
C ILE A 498 1.44 -16.78 -19.18
N ASN A 499 0.33 -16.01 -19.12
CA ASN A 499 -1.04 -16.49 -19.35
C ASN A 499 -1.47 -17.66 -18.45
N ALA A 500 -0.85 -17.81 -17.26
CA ALA A 500 -1.26 -18.79 -16.26
C ALA A 500 -2.48 -18.32 -15.45
N ASP A 501 -2.74 -17.01 -15.46
CA ASP A 501 -3.95 -16.42 -14.89
C ASP A 501 -4.40 -15.23 -15.77
N THR A 502 -5.68 -14.92 -15.75
CA THR A 502 -6.21 -13.78 -16.52
C THR A 502 -6.00 -12.47 -15.76
N THR A 503 -5.55 -11.43 -16.46
CA THR A 503 -5.50 -10.07 -15.90
C THR A 503 -6.92 -9.57 -15.60
N TYR A 504 -7.07 -8.90 -14.46
CA TYR A 504 -8.35 -8.39 -14.02
C TYR A 504 -8.79 -7.19 -14.89
N PRO A 505 -10.07 -7.12 -15.31
CA PRO A 505 -10.62 -5.97 -16.02
C PRO A 505 -10.35 -4.66 -15.28
N ASP A 506 -10.40 -4.63 -13.95
CA ASP A 506 -10.11 -3.43 -13.15
C ASP A 506 -8.67 -2.90 -13.26
N LEU A 507 -7.74 -3.70 -13.80
CA LEU A 507 -6.36 -3.31 -14.13
C LEU A 507 -6.24 -2.69 -15.53
N LEU A 508 -7.17 -2.96 -16.44
CA LEU A 508 -7.16 -2.50 -17.84
C LEU A 508 -8.24 -1.46 -18.15
N ASP A 509 -9.41 -1.58 -17.54
CA ASP A 509 -10.59 -0.74 -17.70
C ASP A 509 -10.56 0.35 -16.61
N LYS A 510 -10.43 1.61 -17.05
CA LYS A 510 -10.19 2.75 -16.17
C LYS A 510 -11.24 3.81 -16.35
N HIS A 511 -11.71 4.36 -15.24
CA HIS A 511 -12.46 5.60 -15.27
C HIS A 511 -11.55 6.73 -15.73
N ALA A 512 -11.90 7.33 -16.86
CA ALA A 512 -11.28 8.52 -17.40
C ALA A 512 -12.30 9.65 -17.50
N TYR A 513 -11.82 10.88 -17.56
CA TYR A 513 -12.63 12.08 -17.74
C TYR A 513 -12.20 12.79 -19.02
N VAL A 514 -13.16 13.23 -19.83
CA VAL A 514 -12.87 14.02 -21.04
C VAL A 514 -12.35 15.40 -20.65
N LEU A 515 -11.10 15.70 -20.97
CA LEU A 515 -10.47 17.00 -20.79
C LEU A 515 -10.60 17.92 -22.00
N ALA A 516 -10.72 17.35 -23.19
CA ALA A 516 -10.96 18.12 -24.41
C ALA A 516 -11.64 17.26 -25.47
N VAL A 517 -12.51 17.88 -26.26
CA VAL A 517 -13.15 17.26 -27.42
C VAL A 517 -12.53 17.84 -28.68
N LYS A 518 -11.92 17.00 -29.52
CA LYS A 518 -11.31 17.36 -30.81
C LYS A 518 -12.14 16.77 -31.96
N LYS A 519 -11.91 17.23 -33.20
CA LYS A 519 -12.66 16.80 -34.40
C LYS A 519 -12.66 15.28 -34.65
N ASN A 520 -11.60 14.56 -34.26
CA ASN A 520 -11.47 13.11 -34.45
C ASN A 520 -11.04 12.34 -33.18
N ALA A 521 -11.00 12.99 -32.02
CA ALA A 521 -10.48 12.40 -30.80
C ALA A 521 -11.01 13.08 -29.54
N LEU A 522 -10.90 12.37 -28.41
CA LEU A 522 -11.08 12.91 -27.07
C LEU A 522 -9.74 12.91 -26.35
N GLN A 523 -9.40 14.01 -25.70
CA GLN A 523 -8.33 14.02 -24.72
C GLN A 523 -8.93 13.60 -23.38
N VAL A 524 -8.37 12.56 -22.78
CA VAL A 524 -8.91 11.94 -21.57
C VAL A 524 -7.85 11.90 -20.47
N LEU A 525 -8.27 12.15 -19.23
CA LEU A 525 -7.44 12.01 -18.03
C LEU A 525 -7.88 10.78 -17.25
N ILE A 526 -6.93 9.96 -16.80
CA ILE A 526 -7.17 8.88 -15.86
C ILE A 526 -6.62 9.30 -14.50
N PRO A 527 -7.45 9.82 -13.58
CA PRO A 527 -6.97 10.44 -12.34
C PRO A 527 -6.19 9.47 -11.44
N ARG A 528 -6.54 8.18 -11.50
CA ARG A 528 -5.86 7.12 -10.74
C ARG A 528 -4.35 7.04 -11.04
N TYR A 529 -3.94 7.42 -12.25
CA TYR A 529 -2.53 7.36 -12.69
C TYR A 529 -1.94 8.74 -13.01
N GLY A 530 -2.75 9.81 -13.00
CA GLY A 530 -2.33 11.11 -13.51
C GLY A 530 -1.96 11.09 -15.00
N LEU A 531 -2.48 10.13 -15.77
CA LEU A 531 -2.15 9.93 -17.18
C LEU A 531 -3.16 10.65 -18.06
N GLU A 532 -2.64 11.49 -18.96
CA GLU A 532 -3.41 12.03 -20.07
C GLU A 532 -3.19 11.21 -21.34
N GLY A 533 -4.27 10.95 -22.05
CA GLY A 533 -4.31 10.12 -23.23
C GLY A 533 -5.16 10.72 -24.33
N THR A 534 -4.85 10.38 -25.59
CA THR A 534 -5.73 10.70 -26.72
C THR A 534 -6.49 9.43 -27.12
N LEU A 535 -7.81 9.47 -27.00
CA LEU A 535 -8.75 8.47 -27.47
C LEU A 535 -9.23 8.87 -28.87
N TYR A 536 -8.71 8.23 -29.91
CA TYR A 536 -9.15 8.49 -31.29
C TYR A 536 -10.52 7.84 -31.53
N LEU A 537 -11.43 8.59 -32.16
CA LEU A 537 -12.81 8.15 -32.43
C LEU A 537 -12.99 7.59 -33.85
N ASN A 538 -11.89 7.32 -34.56
CA ASN A 538 -11.88 6.94 -35.98
C ASN A 538 -12.66 5.66 -36.32
N ASP A 539 -12.89 4.80 -35.33
CA ASP A 539 -13.60 3.52 -35.52
C ASP A 539 -15.14 3.70 -35.55
N PHE A 540 -15.66 4.91 -35.32
CA PHE A 540 -17.11 5.18 -35.24
C PHE A 540 -17.50 6.53 -35.89
N PRO A 541 -18.73 6.67 -36.42
CA PRO A 541 -19.19 7.90 -37.08
C PRO A 541 -19.63 8.96 -36.05
N PHE A 542 -18.69 9.46 -35.25
CA PHE A 542 -18.94 10.61 -34.38
C PHE A 542 -18.94 11.91 -35.19
N VAL A 543 -19.96 12.74 -34.96
CA VAL A 543 -20.09 14.07 -35.54
C VAL A 543 -19.63 15.10 -34.50
N PHE A 544 -18.60 15.86 -34.87
CA PHE A 544 -18.08 16.94 -34.04
C PHE A 544 -18.97 18.19 -34.16
N ASN A 545 -19.39 18.73 -33.03
CA ASN A 545 -20.04 20.03 -32.96
C ASN A 545 -19.04 21.09 -32.46
N GLU A 546 -18.80 22.12 -33.27
CA GLU A 546 -17.83 23.19 -33.00
C GLU A 546 -18.40 24.29 -32.09
N LEU A 547 -19.73 24.49 -32.12
CA LEU A 547 -20.42 25.49 -31.28
C LEU A 547 -20.56 25.01 -29.83
N GLU A 548 -20.73 23.69 -29.65
CA GLU A 548 -20.74 23.03 -28.35
C GLU A 548 -19.74 21.88 -28.42
N PRO A 549 -18.50 22.03 -27.89
CA PRO A 549 -17.38 21.09 -28.09
C PRO A 549 -17.75 19.70 -27.58
N SER A 550 -18.33 18.91 -28.50
CA SER A 550 -18.94 17.61 -28.24
C SER A 550 -18.86 16.74 -29.48
N GLN A 551 -18.85 15.42 -29.25
CA GLN A 551 -18.85 14.39 -30.27
C GLN A 551 -20.11 13.56 -30.08
N SER A 552 -20.94 13.47 -31.12
CA SER A 552 -22.21 12.73 -31.05
C SER A 552 -22.24 11.58 -32.06
N ALA A 553 -22.58 10.38 -31.61
CA ALA A 553 -22.84 9.24 -32.48
C ALA A 553 -24.05 8.46 -31.96
N ALA A 554 -25.03 8.21 -32.84
CA ALA A 554 -26.31 7.58 -32.49
C ALA A 554 -26.94 8.23 -31.23
N ASN A 555 -27.04 7.48 -30.12
CA ASN A 555 -27.69 7.93 -28.88
C ASN A 555 -26.68 8.44 -27.84
N VAL A 556 -25.40 8.57 -28.20
CA VAL A 556 -24.31 8.91 -27.27
C VAL A 556 -23.75 10.27 -27.64
N LYS A 557 -23.82 11.22 -26.72
CA LYS A 557 -23.18 12.53 -26.78
C LYS A 557 -22.03 12.55 -25.78
N LEU A 558 -20.82 12.85 -26.25
CA LEU A 558 -19.60 12.93 -25.44
C LEU A 558 -19.18 14.40 -25.36
N GLN A 559 -19.07 14.93 -24.14
CA GLN A 559 -18.77 16.32 -23.84
C GLN A 559 -17.59 16.42 -22.86
N LEU A 560 -17.10 17.64 -22.67
CA LEU A 560 -16.14 17.94 -21.62
C LEU A 560 -16.64 17.46 -20.25
N PHE A 561 -15.73 16.84 -19.50
CA PHE A 561 -15.92 16.29 -18.15
C PHE A 561 -16.78 15.03 -18.05
N ASP A 562 -17.22 14.46 -19.17
CA ASP A 562 -17.89 13.18 -19.15
C ASP A 562 -16.96 12.07 -18.65
N LYS A 563 -17.55 11.20 -17.83
CA LYS A 563 -16.88 10.02 -17.30
C LYS A 563 -16.96 8.89 -18.33
N LEU A 564 -15.80 8.36 -18.71
CA LEU A 564 -15.65 7.27 -19.66
C LEU A 564 -14.98 6.08 -18.97
N VAL A 565 -15.24 4.87 -19.48
CA VAL A 565 -14.41 3.71 -19.20
C VAL A 565 -13.52 3.51 -20.42
N VAL A 566 -12.21 3.67 -20.22
CA VAL A 566 -11.20 3.49 -21.27
C VAL A 566 -10.35 2.28 -20.96
N ARG A 567 -10.06 1.49 -22.00
CA ARG A 567 -9.05 0.44 -21.91
C ARG A 567 -7.71 0.97 -22.37
N ILE A 568 -6.68 0.76 -21.55
CA ILE A 568 -5.29 1.09 -21.93
C ILE A 568 -4.68 -0.15 -22.57
N SER A 569 -4.19 0.00 -23.80
CA SER A 569 -3.40 -1.01 -24.50
C SER A 569 -2.12 -0.36 -25.04
N ILE A 570 -1.06 -1.14 -25.22
CA ILE A 570 0.19 -0.65 -25.80
C ILE A 570 0.27 -1.17 -27.24
N GLU A 571 0.38 -0.28 -28.22
CA GLU A 571 0.59 -0.66 -29.61
C GLU A 571 2.07 -0.95 -29.85
N THR A 572 2.41 -2.22 -30.07
CA THR A 572 3.79 -2.71 -30.19
C THR A 572 4.29 -2.84 -31.64
N LYS A 573 3.49 -2.42 -32.63
CA LYS A 573 3.83 -2.54 -34.06
C LYS A 573 5.11 -1.79 -34.45
N ASN A 574 5.43 -0.69 -33.76
CA ASN A 574 6.69 0.03 -33.92
C ASN A 574 7.54 -0.12 -32.66
N LYS A 575 8.61 -0.91 -32.74
CA LYS A 575 9.53 -1.17 -31.62
C LYS A 575 10.25 0.08 -31.09
N GLN A 576 10.35 1.14 -31.89
CA GLN A 576 10.98 2.42 -31.49
C GLN A 576 10.00 3.42 -30.88
N HIS A 577 8.70 3.27 -31.14
CA HIS A 577 7.65 4.18 -30.66
C HIS A 577 6.43 3.41 -30.18
N GLN A 578 6.57 2.74 -29.04
CA GLN A 578 5.44 2.14 -28.35
C GLN A 578 4.50 3.25 -27.86
N LYS A 579 3.29 3.31 -28.40
CA LYS A 579 2.28 4.32 -28.05
C LYS A 579 1.18 3.69 -27.20
N MET A 580 0.74 4.40 -26.17
CA MET A 580 -0.49 4.07 -25.45
C MET A 580 -1.67 4.29 -26.38
N LYS A 581 -2.44 3.24 -26.65
CA LYS A 581 -3.71 3.29 -27.34
C LYS A 581 -4.83 3.18 -26.30
N PHE A 582 -5.65 4.21 -26.25
CA PHE A 582 -6.88 4.25 -25.47
C PHE A 582 -8.01 3.78 -26.39
N ALA A 583 -8.79 2.80 -25.94
CA ALA A 583 -9.97 2.33 -26.66
C ALA A 583 -11.22 2.58 -25.82
N SER A 584 -12.29 3.10 -26.47
CA SER A 584 -13.59 3.22 -25.84
C SER A 584 -14.23 1.84 -25.77
N TRP A 585 -14.74 1.47 -24.60
CA TRP A 585 -15.42 0.19 -24.46
C TRP A 585 -16.93 0.40 -24.49
N LYS A 586 -17.60 -0.23 -25.47
CA LYS A 586 -19.05 -0.40 -25.41
C LYS A 586 -19.33 -1.66 -24.60
N ASN A 587 -19.95 -1.46 -23.45
CA ASN A 587 -20.45 -2.53 -22.60
C ASN A 587 -21.65 -3.16 -23.30
N GLN A 588 -21.44 -4.10 -24.24
CA GLN A 588 -22.56 -4.88 -24.79
C GLN A 588 -23.16 -5.68 -23.64
N THR A 589 -24.45 -5.48 -23.38
CA THR A 589 -25.11 -6.28 -22.35
C THR A 589 -25.13 -7.74 -22.76
N LEU A 590 -25.13 -8.68 -21.81
CA LEU A 590 -25.22 -10.11 -22.13
C LEU A 590 -26.49 -10.43 -22.93
N TYR A 591 -27.55 -9.62 -22.75
CA TYR A 591 -28.78 -9.66 -23.54
C TYR A 591 -28.55 -9.27 -25.00
N GLU A 592 -27.78 -8.21 -25.27
CA GLU A 592 -27.39 -7.79 -26.62
C GLU A 592 -26.47 -8.80 -27.31
N ILE A 593 -25.56 -9.43 -26.54
CA ILE A 593 -24.66 -10.48 -27.06
C ILE A 593 -25.48 -11.66 -27.60
N LEU A 594 -26.50 -12.11 -26.86
CA LEU A 594 -27.42 -13.16 -27.30
C LEU A 594 -28.50 -12.67 -28.28
N GLY A 595 -28.71 -11.36 -28.39
CA GLY A 595 -29.73 -10.76 -29.26
C GLY A 595 -31.16 -10.95 -28.74
N VAL A 596 -31.35 -10.96 -27.42
CA VAL A 596 -32.65 -11.17 -26.76
C VAL A 596 -33.01 -9.97 -25.87
N PRO A 597 -34.32 -9.66 -25.69
CA PRO A 597 -34.73 -8.60 -24.76
C PRO A 597 -34.50 -9.01 -23.29
N LYS A 598 -34.40 -8.03 -22.38
CA LYS A 598 -34.27 -8.28 -20.93
C LYS A 598 -35.44 -9.10 -20.34
N THR A 599 -36.60 -9.04 -20.99
CA THR A 599 -37.82 -9.79 -20.61
C THR A 599 -37.81 -11.24 -21.13
N ALA A 600 -36.77 -11.67 -21.86
CA ALA A 600 -36.72 -13.00 -22.46
C ALA A 600 -36.80 -14.11 -21.41
N SER A 601 -37.61 -15.12 -21.68
CA SER A 601 -37.71 -16.36 -20.92
C SER A 601 -36.44 -17.20 -21.08
N VAL A 602 -36.18 -18.11 -20.14
CA VAL A 602 -35.04 -19.05 -20.21
C VAL A 602 -35.08 -19.90 -21.49
N LYS A 603 -36.29 -20.22 -21.98
CA LYS A 603 -36.48 -20.95 -23.24
C LYS A 603 -36.02 -20.14 -24.45
N GLU A 604 -36.34 -18.84 -24.50
CA GLU A 604 -35.91 -17.93 -25.57
C GLU A 604 -34.40 -17.67 -25.54
N ILE A 605 -33.82 -17.53 -24.35
CA ILE A 605 -32.37 -17.41 -24.15
C ILE A 605 -31.64 -18.65 -24.70
N LYS A 606 -32.17 -19.84 -24.41
CA LYS A 606 -31.61 -21.11 -24.90
C LYS A 606 -31.71 -21.24 -26.42
N VAL A 607 -32.83 -20.85 -27.02
CA VAL A 607 -33.01 -20.85 -28.49
C VAL A 607 -32.05 -19.86 -29.15
N ALA A 608 -31.91 -18.66 -28.60
CA ALA A 608 -31.00 -17.63 -29.12
C ALA A 608 -29.52 -18.05 -29.04
N TYR A 609 -29.13 -18.70 -27.93
CA TYR A 609 -27.79 -19.29 -27.78
C TYR A 609 -27.50 -20.33 -28.87
N TYR A 610 -28.39 -21.31 -29.10
CA TYR A 610 -28.17 -22.32 -30.15
C TYR A 610 -28.09 -21.71 -31.55
N LYS A 611 -28.90 -20.69 -31.83
CA LYS A 611 -28.86 -19.97 -33.11
C LYS A 611 -27.50 -19.28 -33.31
N LYS A 612 -27.04 -18.53 -32.30
CA LYS A 612 -25.75 -17.83 -32.30
C LYS A 612 -24.55 -18.77 -32.35
N CYS A 613 -24.58 -19.90 -31.63
CA CYS A 613 -23.53 -20.91 -31.72
C CYS A 613 -23.45 -21.56 -33.10
N LYS A 614 -24.58 -21.73 -33.80
CA LYS A 614 -24.62 -22.27 -35.17
C LYS A 614 -24.09 -21.26 -36.21
N GLU A 615 -24.26 -19.96 -35.94
CA GLU A 615 -23.74 -18.86 -36.77
C GLU A 615 -22.23 -18.63 -36.54
N CYS A 616 -21.75 -18.75 -35.30
CA CYS A 616 -20.36 -18.48 -34.90
C CYS A 616 -19.51 -19.75 -34.70
N HIS A 617 -19.92 -20.90 -35.23
CA HIS A 617 -19.17 -22.15 -35.09
C HIS A 617 -17.85 -22.08 -35.88
N PRO A 618 -16.70 -22.45 -35.29
CA PRO A 618 -15.39 -22.35 -35.93
C PRO A 618 -15.28 -23.14 -37.25
N ASP A 619 -16.03 -24.23 -37.41
CA ASP A 619 -16.05 -24.99 -38.69
C ASP A 619 -16.74 -24.27 -39.87
N LYS A 620 -17.47 -23.17 -39.64
CA LYS A 620 -18.17 -22.40 -40.69
C LYS A 620 -17.54 -21.04 -41.00
N SER A 621 -16.58 -20.58 -40.20
CA SER A 621 -16.05 -19.21 -40.25
C SER A 621 -14.53 -19.24 -40.06
N GLN A 622 -13.76 -18.96 -41.13
CA GLN A 622 -12.28 -18.92 -41.10
C GLN A 622 -11.69 -17.58 -40.59
N ASP A 623 -12.37 -16.87 -39.68
CA ASP A 623 -11.89 -15.58 -39.14
C ASP A 623 -11.50 -15.69 -37.66
N ASP A 624 -10.30 -15.22 -37.28
CA ASP A 624 -9.74 -15.26 -35.91
C ASP A 624 -10.64 -14.54 -34.88
N LYS A 625 -11.49 -13.61 -35.33
CA LYS A 625 -12.47 -12.90 -34.47
C LYS A 625 -13.65 -13.76 -34.02
N SER A 626 -13.88 -14.91 -34.64
CA SER A 626 -15.02 -15.78 -34.35
C SER A 626 -14.88 -16.54 -33.02
N HIS A 627 -13.64 -16.84 -32.58
CA HIS A 627 -13.38 -17.50 -31.29
C HIS A 627 -13.73 -16.60 -30.10
N ASP A 628 -13.29 -15.33 -30.11
CA ASP A 628 -13.62 -14.34 -29.08
C ASP A 628 -15.13 -14.08 -28.97
N GLN A 629 -15.83 -14.15 -30.10
CA GLN A 629 -17.27 -13.97 -30.15
C GLN A 629 -18.00 -15.19 -29.59
N PHE A 630 -17.49 -16.40 -29.83
CA PHE A 630 -18.02 -17.64 -29.28
C PHE A 630 -17.89 -17.70 -27.75
N VAL A 631 -16.74 -17.32 -27.19
CA VAL A 631 -16.52 -17.24 -25.73
C VAL A 631 -17.51 -16.27 -25.07
N LYS A 632 -17.76 -15.12 -25.69
CA LYS A 632 -18.74 -14.13 -25.19
C LYS A 632 -20.17 -14.65 -25.23
N ILE A 633 -20.56 -15.37 -26.28
CA ILE A 633 -21.88 -16.02 -26.40
C ILE A 633 -22.07 -17.07 -25.29
N GLN A 634 -21.03 -17.86 -25.01
CA GLN A 634 -21.04 -18.85 -23.94
C GLN A 634 -21.21 -18.19 -22.56
N GLN A 635 -20.40 -17.18 -22.26
CA GLN A 635 -20.47 -16.43 -21.00
C GLN A 635 -21.84 -15.77 -20.79
N ALA A 636 -22.42 -15.21 -21.86
CA ALA A 636 -23.75 -14.62 -21.81
C ALA A 636 -24.84 -15.66 -21.49
N TYR A 637 -24.75 -16.85 -22.09
CA TYR A 637 -25.67 -17.95 -21.78
C TYR A 637 -25.49 -18.48 -20.35
N ASP A 638 -24.26 -18.70 -19.90
CA ASP A 638 -23.98 -19.24 -18.55
C ASP A 638 -24.49 -18.33 -17.43
N THR A 639 -24.48 -17.01 -17.68
CA THR A 639 -24.95 -16.00 -16.74
C THR A 639 -26.47 -15.81 -16.82
N LEU A 640 -27.05 -15.71 -18.02
CA LEU A 640 -28.48 -15.40 -18.21
C LEU A 640 -29.41 -16.60 -18.09
N SER A 641 -28.90 -17.83 -18.23
CA SER A 641 -29.69 -19.06 -18.10
C SER A 641 -29.99 -19.45 -16.65
N LYS A 642 -29.18 -18.98 -15.68
CA LYS A 642 -29.33 -19.28 -14.25
C LYS A 642 -30.02 -18.12 -13.52
N ALA A 643 -31.06 -18.41 -12.74
CA ALA A 643 -31.89 -17.39 -12.09
C ALA A 643 -31.09 -16.45 -11.15
N ASP A 644 -30.21 -16.99 -10.31
CA ASP A 644 -29.43 -16.20 -9.34
C ASP A 644 -28.35 -15.34 -10.01
N SER A 645 -27.64 -15.91 -10.99
CA SER A 645 -26.64 -15.20 -11.78
C SER A 645 -27.28 -14.09 -12.62
N ARG A 646 -28.45 -14.35 -13.24
CA ARG A 646 -29.23 -13.35 -13.97
C ARG A 646 -29.72 -12.23 -13.07
N ARG A 647 -30.25 -12.55 -11.88
CA ARG A 647 -30.70 -11.56 -10.89
C ARG A 647 -29.55 -10.66 -10.42
N THR A 648 -28.38 -11.24 -10.14
CA THR A 648 -27.17 -10.50 -9.77
C THR A 648 -26.70 -9.58 -10.91
N TYR A 649 -26.78 -10.08 -12.15
CA TYR A 649 -26.46 -9.32 -13.35
C TYR A 649 -27.45 -8.17 -13.62
N ASP A 650 -28.75 -8.38 -13.40
CA ASP A 650 -29.77 -7.36 -13.56
C ASP A 650 -29.66 -6.26 -12.49
N LEU A 651 -29.33 -6.62 -11.25
CA LEU A 651 -29.05 -5.68 -10.16
C LEU A 651 -27.82 -4.81 -10.44
N THR A 652 -26.76 -5.39 -11.01
CA THR A 652 -25.58 -4.62 -11.43
C THR A 652 -25.93 -3.65 -12.55
N LEU A 653 -26.71 -4.08 -13.55
CA LEU A 653 -27.24 -3.20 -14.62
C LEU A 653 -28.09 -2.04 -14.10
N GLN A 654 -28.92 -2.26 -13.06
CA GLN A 654 -29.74 -1.21 -12.47
C GLN A 654 -28.88 -0.15 -11.75
N ASN A 655 -27.85 -0.55 -11.01
CA ASN A 655 -26.93 0.36 -10.33
C ASN A 655 -26.13 1.26 -11.31
N TYR A 656 -25.89 0.79 -12.53
CA TYR A 656 -25.28 1.57 -13.62
C TYR A 656 -26.21 2.68 -14.15
N THR A 657 -27.53 2.47 -14.20
CA THR A 657 -28.50 3.49 -14.65
C THR A 657 -28.85 4.52 -13.56
N SER A 658 -28.81 4.15 -12.29
CA SER A 658 -29.23 5.00 -11.17
C SER A 658 -28.22 6.08 -10.77
N THR A 659 -26.95 5.91 -11.15
CA THR A 659 -25.85 6.84 -10.83
C THR A 659 -25.76 8.02 -11.81
N GLY A 660 -26.55 8.02 -12.89
CA GLY A 660 -26.53 9.06 -13.93
C GLY A 660 -27.36 10.31 -13.65
N ASN A 661 -28.13 10.40 -12.56
CA ASN A 661 -29.18 11.44 -12.46
C ASN A 661 -29.33 12.18 -11.13
N ARG A 662 -28.30 12.22 -10.26
CA ARG A 662 -28.32 13.09 -9.07
C ARG A 662 -26.93 13.57 -8.66
N TYR A 663 -26.33 14.54 -9.36
CA TYR A 663 -25.32 15.41 -8.76
C TYR A 663 -25.36 16.83 -9.33
N THR A 664 -25.36 17.79 -8.40
CA THR A 664 -25.51 19.23 -8.56
C THR A 664 -24.27 19.89 -9.17
N ARG A 665 -24.49 20.89 -10.03
CA ARG A 665 -23.50 21.76 -10.68
C ARG A 665 -22.40 22.27 -9.73
N SER A 666 -21.15 21.97 -10.03
CA SER A 666 -19.96 22.70 -9.58
C SER A 666 -19.03 22.98 -10.78
N THR A 667 -18.41 24.16 -10.82
CA THR A 667 -17.79 24.74 -12.03
C THR A 667 -16.30 24.36 -12.23
N PRO A 668 -15.79 24.25 -13.47
CA PRO A 668 -14.45 23.69 -13.77
C PRO A 668 -13.22 24.58 -13.51
N SER A 669 -13.38 25.81 -13.03
CA SER A 669 -12.23 26.67 -12.69
C SER A 669 -11.42 26.15 -11.49
N ASP A 670 -12.05 25.37 -10.63
CA ASP A 670 -11.49 24.97 -9.33
C ASP A 670 -10.59 23.71 -9.42
N ALA A 671 -10.84 22.83 -10.40
CA ALA A 671 -10.02 21.64 -10.64
C ALA A 671 -8.63 21.96 -11.20
N TYR A 672 -8.55 22.98 -12.06
CA TYR A 672 -7.30 23.42 -12.69
C TYR A 672 -6.36 24.13 -11.69
N GLN A 673 -6.90 24.89 -10.74
CA GLN A 673 -6.10 25.54 -9.69
C GLN A 673 -5.60 24.58 -8.61
N ALA A 674 -6.37 23.53 -8.28
CA ALA A 674 -5.96 22.48 -7.34
C ALA A 674 -4.76 21.66 -7.86
N TYR A 675 -4.70 21.39 -9.17
CA TYR A 675 -3.55 20.72 -9.80
C TYR A 675 -2.26 21.56 -9.72
N ARG A 676 -2.36 22.87 -9.93
CA ARG A 676 -1.20 23.78 -9.87
C ARG A 676 -0.61 23.85 -8.46
N THR A 677 -1.45 23.78 -7.42
CA THR A 677 -1.00 23.71 -6.01
C THR A 677 -0.41 22.35 -5.65
N GLN A 678 -0.91 21.25 -6.24
CA GLN A 678 -0.33 19.92 -6.09
C GLN A 678 1.09 19.82 -6.68
N GLN A 679 1.33 20.37 -7.88
CA GLN A 679 2.67 20.38 -8.47
C GLN A 679 3.68 21.19 -7.64
N THR A 680 3.28 22.31 -7.03
CA THR A 680 4.19 23.07 -6.15
C THR A 680 4.47 22.35 -4.84
N TYR A 681 3.52 21.54 -4.34
CA TYR A 681 3.68 20.75 -3.12
C TYR A 681 4.59 19.53 -3.32
N TYR A 682 4.46 18.82 -4.45
CA TYR A 682 5.32 17.69 -4.80
C TYR A 682 6.78 18.08 -5.08
N TYR A 683 7.04 19.33 -5.50
CA TYR A 683 8.39 19.81 -5.78
C TYR A 683 9.20 20.16 -4.52
N TYR A 684 8.55 20.36 -3.36
CA TYR A 684 9.21 20.79 -2.12
C TYR A 684 9.10 19.81 -0.94
N ASN A 685 8.16 18.86 -0.94
CA ASN A 685 8.01 17.89 0.15
C ASN A 685 7.79 16.47 -0.41
N GLY A 686 8.80 15.61 -0.26
CA GLY A 686 8.74 14.21 -0.69
C GLY A 686 7.59 13.41 -0.07
N PRO A 687 7.27 12.21 -0.60
CA PRO A 687 6.06 11.49 -0.22
C PRO A 687 6.19 10.82 1.15
N ARG A 688 5.35 11.23 2.11
CA ARG A 688 4.96 10.39 3.25
C ARG A 688 3.45 10.20 3.26
N THR A 689 3.10 8.91 3.28
CA THR A 689 1.80 8.24 3.54
C THR A 689 0.58 8.62 2.69
N GLY A 690 -0.13 7.57 2.27
CA GLY A 690 -1.21 7.60 1.30
C GLY A 690 -2.42 8.42 1.76
N MET A 691 -2.94 9.22 0.85
CA MET A 691 -4.28 9.78 0.93
C MET A 691 -5.12 9.18 -0.18
N ASN A 692 -6.11 8.37 0.19
CA ASN A 692 -7.31 8.22 -0.63
C ASN A 692 -8.31 9.25 -0.10
N TYR A 693 -8.79 10.14 -0.95
CA TYR A 693 -9.99 10.92 -0.63
C TYR A 693 -11.19 9.99 -0.82
N THR A 694 -12.08 9.93 0.17
CA THR A 694 -13.46 9.50 -0.14
C THR A 694 -14.18 10.64 -0.85
N GLU A 695 -15.10 10.31 -1.76
CA GLU A 695 -15.92 11.27 -2.52
C GLU A 695 -16.65 12.27 -1.58
N SER A 696 -17.01 11.80 -0.38
CA SER A 696 -17.65 12.61 0.68
C SER A 696 -16.73 13.65 1.35
N GLU A 697 -15.43 13.37 1.47
CA GLU A 697 -14.45 14.29 2.07
C GLU A 697 -14.07 15.40 1.09
N PHE A 698 -14.07 15.09 -0.20
CA PHE A 698 -13.90 16.04 -1.29
C PHE A 698 -15.09 17.03 -1.36
N GLU A 699 -16.33 16.51 -1.25
CA GLU A 699 -17.55 17.33 -1.18
C GLU A 699 -17.57 18.28 0.02
N ARG A 700 -17.06 17.84 1.18
CA ARG A 700 -16.99 18.68 2.40
C ARG A 700 -15.98 19.82 2.26
N PHE A 701 -14.85 19.56 1.61
CA PHE A 701 -13.82 20.56 1.30
C PHE A 701 -14.38 21.69 0.43
N MET A 702 -15.23 21.37 -0.55
CA MET A 702 -15.81 22.33 -1.50
C MET A 702 -16.80 23.32 -0.86
N ARG A 703 -17.49 22.96 0.23
CA ARG A 703 -18.53 23.82 0.86
C ARG A 703 -17.97 24.98 1.67
N THR A 704 -16.74 24.87 2.18
CA THR A 704 -16.18 25.83 3.15
C THR A 704 -15.58 27.10 2.53
N ARG A 705 -15.48 27.19 1.19
CA ARG A 705 -14.72 28.25 0.50
C ARG A 705 -15.58 29.32 -0.20
N ASN A 706 -16.92 29.22 -0.14
CA ASN A 706 -17.84 30.13 -0.82
C ASN A 706 -18.11 31.48 -0.11
N GLY A 707 -17.22 31.92 0.78
CA GLY A 707 -17.28 33.26 1.37
C GLY A 707 -15.94 33.96 1.19
N TYR A 708 -15.96 35.13 0.54
CA TYR A 708 -14.81 35.98 0.16
C TYR A 708 -14.17 35.61 -1.19
N TRP A 709 -14.54 36.36 -2.24
CA TRP A 709 -13.65 37.22 -3.05
C TRP A 709 -14.48 37.90 -4.14
N GLY A 710 -14.75 39.19 -3.96
CA GLY A 710 -15.26 40.10 -5.00
C GLY A 710 -14.12 40.69 -5.82
N SER A 711 -14.43 41.08 -7.04
CA SER A 711 -13.59 41.55 -8.15
C SER A 711 -12.60 42.68 -7.83
N ASN A 712 -11.39 42.57 -8.41
CA ASN A 712 -10.44 43.67 -8.62
C ASN A 712 -10.95 44.62 -9.72
N THR A 713 -11.19 45.88 -9.39
CA THR A 713 -11.15 47.01 -10.32
C THR A 713 -10.42 48.20 -9.67
N ASP A 714 -9.57 48.84 -10.46
CA ASP A 714 -8.62 49.95 -10.26
C ASP A 714 -9.04 51.09 -9.29
N PRO A 715 -8.11 51.75 -8.53
CA PRO A 715 -8.44 52.75 -7.53
C PRO A 715 -8.29 54.17 -8.07
N ARG A 716 -9.40 54.92 -8.14
CA ARG A 716 -9.45 56.40 -8.09
C ARG A 716 -10.91 56.89 -8.24
N THR A 717 -11.55 57.24 -7.12
CA THR A 717 -12.52 58.36 -6.91
C THR A 717 -13.32 58.15 -5.61
N GLY A 718 -13.61 59.25 -4.90
CA GLY A 718 -14.19 59.31 -3.55
C GLY A 718 -15.71 59.03 -3.40
N PRO A 719 -16.32 59.40 -2.25
CA PRO A 719 -17.25 58.54 -1.48
C PRO A 719 -18.75 58.87 -1.64
N HIS A 720 -19.60 57.99 -1.07
CA HIS A 720 -21.05 58.07 -0.69
C HIS A 720 -21.75 56.75 -1.11
N SER A 721 -22.69 56.10 -0.42
CA SER A 721 -23.46 56.27 0.82
C SER A 721 -24.14 54.92 1.16
N LYS A 722 -24.58 54.75 2.42
CA LYS A 722 -25.34 53.59 2.97
C LYS A 722 -26.70 53.38 2.27
N GLU A 723 -27.18 52.13 2.19
CA GLU A 723 -28.62 51.80 2.27
C GLU A 723 -28.86 50.41 2.90
N ASP A 724 -29.91 50.36 3.73
CA ASP A 724 -30.39 49.29 4.61
C ASP A 724 -31.22 48.22 3.89
N PHE A 725 -31.25 46.99 4.42
CA PHE A 725 -32.32 46.02 4.15
C PHE A 725 -32.94 45.53 5.48
N SER A 726 -34.15 46.01 5.77
CA SER A 726 -35.01 45.54 6.85
C SER A 726 -36.30 44.92 6.27
N SER A 727 -36.55 43.64 6.54
CA SER A 727 -37.92 43.08 6.52
C SER A 727 -38.00 41.82 7.40
N PRO A 728 -38.77 41.82 8.51
CA PRO A 728 -38.94 40.65 9.40
C PRO A 728 -39.70 39.47 8.77
N LEU A 729 -40.43 39.68 7.67
CA LEU A 729 -41.27 38.66 7.03
C LEU A 729 -40.46 37.52 6.37
N LYS A 730 -39.26 37.82 5.85
CA LYS A 730 -38.39 36.81 5.21
C LYS A 730 -37.73 35.89 6.23
N VAL A 731 -37.41 36.37 7.43
CA VAL A 731 -36.79 35.55 8.49
C VAL A 731 -37.80 34.54 9.07
N MET A 732 -39.08 34.92 9.17
CA MET A 732 -40.12 34.02 9.67
C MET A 732 -40.44 32.86 8.71
N ILE A 733 -40.43 33.10 7.40
CA ILE A 733 -40.67 32.06 6.38
C ILE A 733 -39.52 31.01 6.35
N TYR A 734 -38.27 31.45 6.54
CA TYR A 734 -37.13 30.53 6.61
C TYR A 734 -37.09 29.70 7.92
N LEU A 735 -37.60 30.24 9.03
CA LEU A 735 -37.69 29.53 10.30
C LEU A 735 -38.80 28.46 10.30
N ILE A 736 -39.95 28.74 9.69
CA ILE A 736 -41.07 27.78 9.61
C ILE A 736 -40.75 26.62 8.65
N LEU A 737 -40.09 26.91 7.51
CA LEU A 737 -39.64 25.88 6.57
C LEU A 737 -38.49 25.03 7.11
N GLY A 738 -37.60 25.60 7.93
CA GLY A 738 -36.45 24.89 8.52
C GLY A 738 -36.83 23.88 9.61
N ILE A 739 -37.85 24.17 10.42
CA ILE A 739 -38.30 23.29 11.51
C ILE A 739 -39.07 22.08 10.96
N GLY A 740 -39.93 22.27 9.95
CA GLY A 740 -40.73 21.19 9.36
C GLY A 740 -39.92 20.14 8.56
N ILE A 741 -38.74 20.50 8.06
CA ILE A 741 -37.85 19.57 7.35
C ILE A 741 -37.09 18.68 8.34
N PHE A 742 -36.77 19.18 9.53
CA PHE A 742 -36.00 18.44 10.53
C PHE A 742 -36.86 17.38 11.24
N GLU A 743 -38.13 17.67 11.52
CA GLU A 743 -39.06 16.69 12.10
C GLU A 743 -39.38 15.55 11.12
N ALA A 744 -39.55 15.83 9.82
CA ALA A 744 -39.85 14.81 8.81
C ALA A 744 -38.68 13.83 8.57
N ILE A 745 -37.44 14.31 8.59
CA ILE A 745 -36.25 13.45 8.47
C ILE A 745 -36.09 12.57 9.70
N THR A 746 -36.44 13.06 10.88
CA THR A 746 -36.32 12.29 12.13
C THR A 746 -37.37 11.18 12.21
N VAL A 747 -38.60 11.44 11.74
CA VAL A 747 -39.66 10.42 11.66
C VAL A 747 -39.36 9.35 10.61
N SER A 748 -38.83 9.73 9.44
CA SER A 748 -38.44 8.76 8.40
C SER A 748 -37.23 7.90 8.80
N TRP A 749 -36.33 8.41 9.64
CA TRP A 749 -35.15 7.67 10.09
C TRP A 749 -35.45 6.71 11.26
N ILE A 750 -36.49 6.98 12.04
CA ILE A 750 -36.92 6.11 13.15
C ILE A 750 -37.86 4.99 12.67
N TYR A 751 -38.63 5.19 11.60
CA TYR A 751 -39.49 4.14 11.03
C TYR A 751 -38.71 3.02 10.29
N ASP A 752 -37.48 3.32 9.85
CA ASP A 752 -36.62 2.39 9.10
C ASP A 752 -35.74 1.49 10.01
N ARG A 753 -35.90 1.57 11.34
CA ARG A 753 -35.22 0.72 12.31
C ARG A 753 -36.16 0.19 13.39
N ASP A 754 -36.03 -1.10 13.70
CA ASP A 754 -36.74 -1.77 14.79
C ASP A 754 -36.70 -0.97 16.10
N ILE A 755 -37.88 -0.71 16.67
CA ILE A 755 -38.13 0.11 17.87
C ILE A 755 -37.41 -0.42 19.13
N ASN A 756 -36.92 -1.66 19.11
CA ASN A 756 -36.30 -2.31 20.27
C ASN A 756 -34.84 -1.89 20.57
N HIS A 757 -34.16 -1.14 19.68
CA HIS A 757 -32.75 -0.78 19.86
C HIS A 757 -32.47 0.65 20.39
N LEU A 758 -33.49 1.39 20.84
CA LEU A 758 -33.33 2.79 21.28
C LEU A 758 -32.78 2.97 22.71
N ASN A 759 -32.53 1.90 23.47
CA ASN A 759 -32.07 2.01 24.86
C ASN A 759 -30.56 2.27 25.03
N GLU A 760 -29.73 2.12 24.00
CA GLU A 760 -28.26 2.22 24.15
C GLU A 760 -27.64 3.58 23.75
N TYR A 761 -28.39 4.51 23.16
CA TYR A 761 -27.84 5.78 22.65
C TYR A 761 -28.33 7.01 23.42
N ASN A 762 -28.02 7.08 24.72
CA ASN A 762 -28.51 8.17 25.58
C ASN A 762 -27.59 9.41 25.70
N TYR A 763 -26.51 9.51 24.92
CA TYR A 763 -25.42 10.48 25.19
C TYR A 763 -25.04 11.47 24.06
N ARG A 764 -25.89 11.71 23.06
CA ARG A 764 -25.53 12.64 21.95
C ARG A 764 -26.59 13.64 21.49
N TYR A 765 -27.35 14.23 22.41
CA TYR A 765 -28.30 15.28 22.04
C TYR A 765 -28.23 16.51 22.97
N SER A 766 -28.36 17.70 22.39
CA SER A 766 -28.46 18.97 23.11
C SER A 766 -29.73 19.02 23.98
N PRO A 767 -29.80 19.90 25.00
CA PRO A 767 -30.94 19.96 25.93
C PRO A 767 -32.30 20.19 25.24
N LEU A 768 -32.34 20.98 24.16
CA LEU A 768 -33.55 21.22 23.35
C LEU A 768 -34.07 19.94 22.68
N ASN A 769 -33.19 19.05 22.24
CA ASN A 769 -33.56 17.82 21.55
C ASN A 769 -34.05 16.72 22.52
N ARG A 770 -33.65 16.78 23.80
CA ARG A 770 -34.23 15.89 24.84
C ARG A 770 -35.67 16.27 25.17
N GLN A 771 -36.00 17.57 25.22
CA GLN A 771 -37.36 18.03 25.50
C GLN A 771 -38.33 17.64 24.38
N ALA A 772 -37.92 17.82 23.11
CA ALA A 772 -38.72 17.41 21.96
C ALA A 772 -39.00 15.89 21.92
N LEU A 773 -38.04 15.08 22.37
CA LEU A 773 -38.20 13.62 22.43
C LEU A 773 -39.16 13.18 23.56
N VAL A 774 -39.18 13.91 24.68
CA VAL A 774 -40.11 13.67 25.79
C VAL A 774 -41.53 14.09 25.40
N ASP A 775 -41.70 15.23 24.75
CA ASP A 775 -43.00 15.70 24.24
C ASP A 775 -43.55 14.77 23.15
N PHE A 776 -42.69 14.25 22.27
CA PHE A 776 -43.08 13.28 21.25
C PHE A 776 -43.53 11.95 21.86
N LYS A 777 -42.80 11.43 22.86
CA LYS A 777 -43.22 10.23 23.63
C LYS A 777 -44.55 10.45 24.35
N SER A 778 -44.79 11.64 24.90
CA SER A 778 -46.07 11.97 25.54
C SER A 778 -47.23 12.00 24.54
N LYS A 779 -47.02 12.50 23.32
CA LYS A 779 -48.07 12.57 22.30
C LYS A 779 -48.41 11.19 21.70
N VAL A 780 -47.40 10.35 21.50
CA VAL A 780 -47.59 8.97 21.02
C VAL A 780 -48.30 8.11 22.07
N ASN A 781 -47.98 8.26 23.36
CA ASN A 781 -48.63 7.52 24.44
C ASN A 781 -50.09 7.94 24.69
N ASN A 782 -50.50 9.13 24.24
CA ASN A 782 -51.85 9.67 24.43
C ASN A 782 -52.82 9.39 23.26
N GLY A 783 -52.39 8.70 22.20
CA GLY A 783 -53.30 8.18 21.15
C GLY A 783 -53.70 9.16 20.04
N ASP A 784 -53.07 10.33 19.92
CA ASP A 784 -53.37 11.34 18.89
C ASP A 784 -52.75 11.04 17.51
N ILE A 785 -52.79 9.77 17.07
CA ILE A 785 -52.23 9.33 15.77
C ILE A 785 -53.11 9.78 14.59
N LEU A 786 -54.41 10.02 14.83
CA LEU A 786 -55.39 10.43 13.79
C LEU A 786 -55.16 11.86 13.25
N ASP A 787 -54.59 12.77 14.04
CA ASP A 787 -54.33 14.17 13.61
C ASP A 787 -53.13 14.28 12.65
N LEU A 788 -52.23 13.30 12.67
CA LEU A 788 -51.04 13.23 11.81
C LEU A 788 -51.34 12.67 10.42
N GLU A 789 -52.25 11.70 10.31
CA GLU A 789 -52.69 11.16 9.01
C GLU A 789 -53.48 12.19 8.20
N GLN A 790 -54.33 12.97 8.87
CA GLN A 790 -55.15 14.01 8.23
C GLN A 790 -54.27 15.15 7.67
N LYS A 791 -53.25 15.57 8.42
CA LYS A 791 -52.26 16.58 7.97
C LYS A 791 -51.34 16.07 6.85
N LEU A 792 -51.06 14.76 6.80
CA LEU A 792 -50.31 14.16 5.71
C LEU A 792 -51.12 14.14 4.40
N GLN A 793 -52.44 13.94 4.52
CA GLN A 793 -53.35 13.92 3.38
C GLN A 793 -53.58 15.33 2.81
N GLU A 794 -53.78 16.34 3.67
CA GLU A 794 -53.87 17.75 3.25
C GLU A 794 -52.60 18.23 2.53
N ARG A 795 -51.42 17.73 2.93
CA ARG A 795 -50.14 18.06 2.28
C ARG A 795 -49.99 17.41 0.91
N LYS A 796 -50.49 16.18 0.72
CA LYS A 796 -50.53 15.53 -0.61
C LYS A 796 -51.48 16.24 -1.56
N ASP A 797 -52.58 16.80 -1.06
CA ASP A 797 -53.53 17.55 -1.86
C ASP A 797 -52.99 18.96 -2.25
N LEU A 798 -52.10 19.52 -1.44
CA LEU A 798 -51.37 20.77 -1.70
C LEU A 798 -50.18 20.60 -2.65
N GLU A 799 -49.54 19.42 -2.69
CA GLU A 799 -48.47 19.12 -3.65
C GLU A 799 -49.01 18.73 -5.05
N ASN A 800 -50.28 18.32 -5.13
CA ASN A 800 -50.96 18.00 -6.40
C ASN A 800 -51.65 19.21 -7.06
N LYS A 801 -51.88 20.30 -6.34
CA LYS A 801 -52.36 21.59 -6.88
C LYS A 801 -51.19 22.47 -7.28
#